data_AF-A0A1T4YHB7-F1
#
_entry.id   AF-A0A1T4YHB7-F1
#
_cell.length_a   1.000
_cell.length_b   1.000
_cell.length_c   1.000
_cell.angle_alpha   90.00
_cell.angle_beta   90.00
_cell.angle_gamma   90.00
#
_symmetry.space_group_name_H-M   'P 1'
#
loop_
_entity.id
_entity.type
_entity.pdbx_description
1 polymer ?
#
loop_
_entity_poly.entity_id
_entity_poly.type
_entity_poly.pdbx_seq_one_letter_code
_entity_poly.pdbx_strand_id
1 'polypeptide(L)'
;MTILFLDANAATRGPRTDALQRQAGWNVHSVSSVMEARSWLNKAPSLDLLITEAIPSASGATGFDLRDDALGRFPLARVLFTTRYDLTGFESQIAGWPVLLDGPYSEEKLIAKVDAAMTNPPPPCCVELPPSITRGAMLGNYQVLERLTQETESETYRAIQVTVQRPVALVMLKPGLQSQPEALEGFRARVRLKASISHPRIAPLYEAGEVNGLLFYTRELPRGRNLEELQAAKEHLTERKIAELLFGVAEAMQYAVERGYHHRRLYPRDIYLDAENQASIVNIFRPAGSRPRAEKEEVAALLELVQPLASEGKARGLLATLADAGHDWSGLLDALDDVRDAMRERSIMRRIEAEEISAAKKETTPWWVWAGAAAALIAVFGLGNLAGIATPKGSPALKQEMVQIPAGPFVYQKKESLNLPTFWISKHEVTIGQYGDFLAALAKHPEKSFDHADQPKTKTTHTPPKWADTYAAAQAGATYNGQAIGLNTPVTQVDWWDAYAYAAWRGQRLPTEQEWEKAARGEKGFSFPWGNKPDKTAANLGDDYDANGKGGTVDGYNLWAPVDRKTLDVSPYGICDMEGNVSEWTASERKGEPWPAHPDYPDLRVPVVRGGHFALKGTNDLLITRYFAESASESTLARGFRTASDSPPAAKKK
;
A
#
# COMPACT_ATOMS: atom_id res chain seq x y z
N MET A 1 -32.49 10.42 -57.48
CA MET A 1 -32.06 9.95 -56.15
C MET A 1 -31.10 8.80 -56.31
N THR A 2 -29.82 8.97 -55.99
CA THR A 2 -28.81 7.91 -55.98
C THR A 2 -28.90 7.14 -54.67
N ILE A 3 -29.17 5.83 -54.76
CA ILE A 3 -29.38 4.95 -53.61
C ILE A 3 -28.30 3.86 -53.61
N LEU A 4 -27.65 3.64 -52.48
CA LEU A 4 -26.83 2.46 -52.23
C LEU A 4 -27.62 1.48 -51.37
N PHE A 5 -27.88 0.28 -51.88
CA PHE A 5 -28.67 -0.75 -51.20
C PHE A 5 -27.84 -2.00 -50.92
N LEU A 6 -27.58 -2.26 -49.64
CA LEU A 6 -26.93 -3.48 -49.16
C LEU A 6 -27.97 -4.42 -48.55
N ASP A 7 -28.10 -5.60 -49.16
CA ASP A 7 -28.85 -6.76 -48.62
C ASP A 7 -28.00 -8.01 -48.85
N ALA A 8 -27.47 -8.58 -47.77
CA ALA A 8 -26.62 -9.76 -47.82
C ALA A 8 -27.41 -11.03 -48.18
N ASN A 9 -28.75 -11.00 -48.05
CA ASN A 9 -29.59 -12.14 -48.38
C ASN A 9 -29.90 -12.17 -49.88
N ALA A 10 -29.27 -13.11 -50.59
CA ALA A 10 -29.46 -13.29 -52.03
C ALA A 10 -30.92 -13.55 -52.45
N ALA A 11 -31.73 -14.20 -51.59
CA ALA A 11 -33.12 -14.52 -51.91
C ALA A 11 -34.04 -13.30 -51.91
N THR A 12 -33.74 -12.28 -51.09
CA THR A 12 -34.56 -11.07 -50.96
C THR A 12 -33.99 -9.88 -51.73
N ARG A 13 -32.67 -9.84 -51.92
CA ARG A 13 -32.00 -8.71 -52.56
C ARG A 13 -32.50 -8.44 -53.99
N GLY A 14 -32.71 -9.49 -54.80
CA GLY A 14 -33.16 -9.34 -56.19
C GLY A 14 -34.51 -8.63 -56.30
N PRO A 15 -35.60 -9.23 -55.76
CA PRO A 15 -36.94 -8.62 -55.78
C PRO A 15 -37.00 -7.21 -55.20
N ARG A 16 -36.26 -6.94 -54.11
CA ARG A 16 -36.18 -5.61 -53.49
C ARG A 16 -35.43 -4.61 -54.36
N THR A 17 -34.35 -5.02 -55.02
CA THR A 17 -33.63 -4.16 -55.97
C THR A 17 -34.53 -3.78 -57.13
N ASP A 18 -35.26 -4.74 -57.71
CA ASP A 18 -36.21 -4.50 -58.80
C ASP A 18 -37.35 -3.57 -58.37
N ALA A 19 -37.81 -3.67 -57.13
CA ALA A 19 -38.85 -2.80 -56.57
C ALA A 19 -38.36 -1.35 -56.40
N LEU A 20 -37.14 -1.16 -55.91
CA LEU A 20 -36.52 0.17 -55.77
C LEU A 20 -36.23 0.79 -57.15
N GLN A 21 -35.74 0.00 -58.12
CA GLN A 21 -35.41 0.49 -59.47
C GLN A 21 -36.65 0.87 -60.31
N ARG A 22 -37.82 0.30 -60.00
CA ARG A 22 -39.10 0.68 -60.64
C ARG A 22 -39.57 2.09 -60.26
N GLN A 23 -39.05 2.69 -59.19
CA GLN A 23 -39.43 4.03 -58.77
C GLN A 23 -38.82 5.08 -59.69
N ALA A 24 -39.66 5.99 -60.19
CA ALA A 24 -39.24 7.00 -61.14
C ALA A 24 -38.16 7.93 -60.53
N GLY A 25 -37.02 8.04 -61.21
CA GLY A 25 -35.92 8.90 -60.79
C GLY A 25 -35.02 8.33 -59.70
N TRP A 26 -35.15 7.04 -59.33
CA TRP A 26 -34.26 6.36 -58.39
C TRP A 26 -33.16 5.62 -59.16
N ASN A 27 -31.90 5.93 -58.87
CA ASN A 27 -30.73 5.24 -59.40
C ASN A 27 -30.14 4.35 -58.30
N VAL A 28 -30.45 3.06 -58.35
CA VAL A 28 -30.17 2.11 -57.26
C VAL A 28 -28.96 1.25 -57.61
N HIS A 29 -27.94 1.31 -56.74
CA HIS A 29 -26.78 0.43 -56.78
C HIS A 29 -26.92 -0.62 -55.67
N SER A 30 -27.13 -1.88 -56.05
CA SER A 30 -27.27 -2.99 -55.09
C SER A 30 -25.94 -3.73 -54.89
N VAL A 31 -25.61 -4.07 -53.64
CA VAL A 31 -24.37 -4.75 -53.24
C VAL A 31 -24.65 -5.89 -52.26
N SER A 32 -23.77 -6.89 -52.22
CA SER A 32 -23.91 -8.07 -51.34
C SER A 32 -23.24 -7.91 -49.98
N SER A 33 -22.30 -6.97 -49.87
CA SER A 33 -21.38 -6.90 -48.74
C SER A 33 -20.94 -5.47 -48.44
N VAL A 34 -20.50 -5.24 -47.20
CA VAL A 34 -19.96 -3.93 -46.77
C VAL A 34 -18.72 -3.54 -47.57
N MET A 35 -17.90 -4.52 -47.97
CA MET A 35 -16.71 -4.28 -48.77
C MET A 35 -17.04 -3.78 -50.18
N GLU A 36 -18.03 -4.38 -50.85
CA GLU A 36 -18.53 -3.88 -52.14
C GLU A 36 -19.12 -2.48 -52.00
N ALA A 37 -19.90 -2.25 -50.94
CA ALA A 37 -20.50 -0.96 -50.64
C ALA A 37 -19.44 0.14 -50.50
N ARG A 38 -18.38 -0.10 -49.70
CA ARG A 38 -17.24 0.82 -49.54
C ARG A 38 -16.51 1.07 -50.86
N SER A 39 -16.27 0.03 -51.65
CA SER A 39 -15.63 0.18 -52.95
C SER A 39 -16.46 1.06 -53.90
N TRP A 40 -17.78 0.97 -53.84
CA TRP A 40 -18.66 1.83 -54.63
C TRP A 40 -18.69 3.26 -54.09
N LEU A 41 -18.86 3.44 -52.77
CA LEU A 41 -18.83 4.76 -52.10
C LEU A 41 -17.58 5.55 -52.46
N ASN A 42 -16.43 4.89 -52.53
CA ASN A 42 -15.15 5.51 -52.90
C ASN A 42 -15.11 6.10 -54.33
N LYS A 43 -16.00 5.67 -55.22
CA LYS A 43 -16.05 6.12 -56.61
C LYS A 43 -17.31 6.93 -56.95
N ALA A 44 -18.34 6.86 -56.11
CA ALA A 44 -19.62 7.48 -56.37
C ALA A 44 -19.54 9.02 -56.42
N PRO A 45 -20.16 9.69 -57.40
CA PRO A 45 -20.18 11.16 -57.47
C PRO A 45 -21.18 11.78 -56.48
N SER A 46 -22.24 11.05 -56.11
CA SER A 46 -23.25 11.48 -55.16
C SER A 46 -23.89 10.28 -54.46
N LEU A 47 -24.50 10.53 -53.30
CA LEU A 47 -25.35 9.60 -52.59
C LEU A 47 -26.47 10.40 -51.91
N ASP A 48 -27.71 9.99 -52.17
CA ASP A 48 -28.88 10.58 -51.52
C ASP A 48 -29.39 9.70 -50.38
N LEU A 49 -29.31 8.37 -50.52
CA LEU A 49 -29.79 7.43 -49.50
C LEU A 49 -28.91 6.16 -49.42
N LEU A 50 -28.49 5.82 -48.21
CA LEU A 50 -27.92 4.52 -47.85
C LEU A 50 -29.01 3.63 -47.23
N ILE A 51 -29.22 2.46 -47.81
CA ILE A 51 -30.04 1.38 -47.21
C ILE A 51 -29.09 0.24 -46.88
N THR A 52 -28.93 -0.12 -45.61
CA THR A 52 -28.02 -1.19 -45.20
C THR A 52 -28.62 -2.05 -44.11
N GLU A 53 -28.35 -3.36 -44.15
CA GLU A 53 -28.52 -4.21 -42.98
C GLU A 53 -27.66 -3.69 -41.82
N ALA A 54 -28.23 -3.54 -40.63
CA ALA A 54 -27.51 -3.10 -39.43
C ALA A 54 -26.39 -4.09 -39.07
N ILE A 55 -26.69 -5.39 -39.20
CA ILE A 55 -25.76 -6.50 -38.98
C ILE A 55 -25.82 -7.43 -40.21
N PRO A 56 -25.10 -7.12 -41.29
CA PRO A 56 -25.20 -7.85 -42.57
C PRO A 56 -24.55 -9.24 -42.52
N SER A 57 -23.59 -9.48 -41.61
CA SER A 57 -22.99 -10.80 -41.32
C SER A 57 -22.16 -10.74 -40.02
N ALA A 58 -21.84 -11.89 -39.42
CA ALA A 58 -21.12 -11.98 -38.13
C ALA A 58 -19.60 -11.69 -38.20
N SER A 59 -19.05 -11.28 -39.36
CA SER A 59 -17.60 -11.25 -39.62
C SER A 59 -16.96 -9.86 -39.68
N GLY A 60 -17.44 -8.90 -38.90
CA GLY A 60 -16.60 -7.79 -38.40
C GLY A 60 -16.78 -6.39 -38.99
N ALA A 61 -17.57 -6.18 -40.05
CA ALA A 61 -17.97 -4.84 -40.49
C ALA A 61 -19.49 -4.73 -40.51
N THR A 62 -20.03 -3.73 -39.82
CA THR A 62 -21.47 -3.56 -39.60
C THR A 62 -22.07 -2.53 -40.55
N GLY A 63 -23.40 -2.49 -40.65
CA GLY A 63 -24.09 -1.42 -41.36
C GLY A 63 -23.86 -0.05 -40.71
N PHE A 64 -23.57 -0.01 -39.41
CA PHE A 64 -23.24 1.22 -38.69
C PHE A 64 -21.92 1.81 -39.19
N ASP A 65 -20.90 0.97 -39.39
CA ASP A 65 -19.61 1.42 -39.94
C ASP A 65 -19.77 1.95 -41.36
N LEU A 66 -20.60 1.27 -42.17
CA LEU A 66 -20.89 1.69 -43.54
C LEU A 66 -21.64 3.02 -43.59
N ARG A 67 -22.52 3.29 -42.61
CA ARG A 67 -23.17 4.60 -42.46
C ARG A 67 -22.13 5.69 -42.25
N ASP A 68 -21.20 5.49 -41.33
CA ASP A 68 -20.22 6.51 -40.97
C ASP A 68 -19.31 6.84 -42.16
N ASP A 69 -18.90 5.82 -42.93
CA ASP A 69 -18.16 6.00 -44.19
C ASP A 69 -18.96 6.79 -45.24
N ALA A 70 -20.25 6.47 -45.38
CA ALA A 70 -21.13 7.13 -46.34
C ALA A 70 -21.39 8.60 -45.98
N LEU A 71 -21.70 8.89 -44.72
CA LEU A 71 -21.97 10.24 -44.23
C LEU A 71 -20.70 11.10 -44.17
N GLY A 72 -19.54 10.50 -43.93
CA GLY A 72 -18.25 11.19 -44.00
C GLY A 72 -17.96 11.76 -45.40
N ARG A 73 -18.43 11.10 -46.46
CA ARG A 73 -18.28 11.56 -47.85
C ARG A 73 -19.47 12.35 -48.36
N PHE A 74 -20.69 11.98 -47.95
CA PHE A 74 -21.94 12.57 -48.39
C PHE A 74 -22.75 13.02 -47.17
N PRO A 75 -22.43 14.19 -46.56
CA PRO A 75 -23.03 14.62 -45.29
C PRO A 75 -24.53 14.87 -45.34
N LEU A 76 -25.09 15.05 -46.54
CA LEU A 76 -26.51 15.26 -46.78
C LEU A 76 -27.28 13.97 -47.08
N ALA A 77 -26.59 12.84 -47.22
CA ALA A 77 -27.24 11.56 -47.48
C ALA A 77 -28.13 11.14 -46.30
N ARG A 78 -29.22 10.45 -46.61
CA ARG A 78 -30.11 9.80 -45.65
C ARG A 78 -29.68 8.36 -45.41
N VAL A 79 -30.13 7.78 -44.31
CA VAL A 79 -29.80 6.39 -43.93
C VAL A 79 -31.08 5.67 -43.51
N LEU A 80 -31.23 4.44 -43.97
CA LEU A 80 -32.26 3.50 -43.54
C LEU A 80 -31.60 2.18 -43.15
N PHE A 81 -31.70 1.83 -41.86
CA PHE A 81 -31.25 0.53 -41.39
C PHE A 81 -32.32 -0.53 -41.62
N THR A 82 -31.91 -1.71 -42.06
CA THR A 82 -32.75 -2.91 -42.09
C THR A 82 -32.18 -3.91 -41.11
N THR A 83 -33.00 -4.71 -40.44
CA THR A 83 -32.49 -5.71 -39.49
C THR A 83 -33.41 -6.90 -39.37
N ARG A 84 -32.80 -8.06 -39.15
CA ARG A 84 -33.47 -9.32 -38.79
C ARG A 84 -33.32 -9.64 -37.30
N TYR A 85 -32.50 -8.88 -36.59
CA TYR A 85 -32.17 -9.07 -35.19
C TYR A 85 -32.82 -7.97 -34.35
N ASP A 86 -33.10 -8.32 -33.09
CA ASP A 86 -33.40 -7.34 -32.07
C ASP A 86 -32.19 -6.42 -31.89
N LEU A 87 -32.43 -5.11 -32.03
CA LEU A 87 -31.42 -4.08 -31.90
C LEU A 87 -31.50 -3.35 -30.55
N THR A 88 -32.19 -3.94 -29.56
CA THR A 88 -32.13 -3.47 -28.17
C THR A 88 -30.68 -3.39 -27.72
N GLY A 89 -30.23 -2.21 -27.28
CA GLY A 89 -28.85 -1.92 -26.92
C GLY A 89 -27.97 -1.34 -28.04
N PHE A 90 -28.50 -1.17 -29.25
CA PHE A 90 -27.81 -0.50 -30.37
C PHE A 90 -28.36 0.90 -30.66
N GLU A 91 -29.16 1.49 -29.77
CA GLU A 91 -29.84 2.77 -29.97
C GLU A 91 -28.85 3.91 -30.27
N SER A 92 -27.68 3.89 -29.61
CA SER A 92 -26.59 4.83 -29.88
C SER A 92 -25.99 4.65 -31.28
N GLN A 93 -25.81 3.40 -31.74
CA GLN A 93 -25.29 3.09 -33.07
C GLN A 93 -26.32 3.32 -34.15
N ILE A 94 -27.62 3.18 -33.86
CA ILE A 94 -28.71 3.59 -34.75
C ILE A 94 -28.72 5.11 -34.92
N ALA A 95 -28.34 5.86 -33.87
CA ALA A 95 -28.23 7.31 -33.87
C ALA A 95 -29.50 8.02 -34.37
N GLY A 96 -30.67 7.48 -34.02
CA GLY A 96 -31.97 8.02 -34.43
C GLY A 96 -32.33 7.83 -35.90
N TRP A 97 -31.50 7.16 -36.70
CA TRP A 97 -31.86 6.81 -38.08
C TRP A 97 -33.00 5.77 -38.10
N PRO A 98 -33.91 5.84 -39.08
CA PRO A 98 -35.02 4.91 -39.16
C PRO A 98 -34.52 3.47 -39.32
N VAL A 99 -35.14 2.58 -38.55
CA VAL A 99 -34.89 1.14 -38.60
C VAL A 99 -36.16 0.45 -39.12
N LEU A 100 -35.97 -0.41 -40.11
CA LEU A 100 -36.94 -1.39 -40.57
C LEU A 100 -36.63 -2.73 -39.89
N LEU A 101 -37.21 -2.92 -38.71
CA LEU A 101 -37.26 -4.17 -37.96
C LEU A 101 -38.41 -5.01 -38.54
N ASP A 102 -38.11 -6.26 -38.93
CA ASP A 102 -39.03 -7.38 -39.22
C ASP A 102 -38.47 -8.20 -40.39
N GLY A 103 -37.81 -9.33 -40.10
CA GLY A 103 -37.44 -10.29 -41.12
C GLY A 103 -38.54 -11.34 -41.29
N PRO A 104 -39.25 -11.43 -42.44
CA PRO A 104 -39.09 -10.71 -43.70
C PRO A 104 -40.09 -9.54 -43.91
N TYR A 105 -39.60 -8.37 -44.37
CA TYR A 105 -40.42 -7.25 -44.84
C TYR A 105 -40.63 -7.28 -46.36
N SER A 106 -41.82 -6.88 -46.82
CA SER A 106 -42.19 -6.82 -48.24
C SER A 106 -41.56 -5.63 -48.96
N GLU A 107 -41.57 -5.70 -50.29
CA GLU A 107 -41.12 -4.64 -51.19
C GLU A 107 -41.89 -3.32 -50.96
N GLU A 108 -43.20 -3.39 -50.73
CA GLU A 108 -44.04 -2.21 -50.46
C GLU A 108 -43.65 -1.55 -49.12
N LYS A 109 -43.37 -2.35 -48.08
CA LYS A 109 -42.94 -1.83 -46.77
C LYS A 109 -41.56 -1.17 -46.86
N LEU A 110 -40.66 -1.71 -47.69
CA LEU A 110 -39.36 -1.11 -47.97
C LEU A 110 -39.53 0.26 -48.66
N ILE A 111 -40.33 0.34 -49.72
CA ILE A 111 -40.58 1.59 -50.46
C ILE A 111 -41.18 2.65 -49.54
N ALA A 112 -42.22 2.31 -48.77
CA ALA A 112 -42.86 3.23 -47.84
C ALA A 112 -41.88 3.77 -46.77
N LYS A 113 -40.93 2.94 -46.32
CA LYS A 113 -39.89 3.37 -45.36
C LYS A 113 -38.81 4.23 -46.01
N VAL A 114 -38.48 3.98 -47.27
CA VAL A 114 -37.59 4.85 -48.03
C VAL A 114 -38.20 6.24 -48.17
N ASP A 115 -39.47 6.33 -48.57
CA ASP A 115 -40.17 7.62 -48.69
C ASP A 115 -40.19 8.36 -47.34
N ALA A 116 -40.54 7.66 -46.26
CA ALA A 116 -40.54 8.23 -44.91
C ALA A 116 -39.15 8.71 -44.46
N ALA A 117 -38.09 7.96 -44.79
CA ALA A 117 -36.70 8.33 -44.47
C ALA A 117 -36.24 9.59 -45.23
N MET A 118 -36.79 9.81 -46.44
CA MET A 118 -36.50 11.00 -47.24
C MET A 118 -37.29 12.23 -46.78
N THR A 119 -38.53 12.05 -46.30
CA THR A 119 -39.38 13.17 -45.83
C THR A 119 -39.07 13.63 -44.42
N ASN A 120 -38.63 12.71 -43.54
CA ASN A 120 -38.30 13.07 -42.18
C ASN A 120 -37.01 13.91 -42.14
N PRO A 121 -36.94 14.93 -41.26
CA PRO A 121 -35.67 15.59 -41.00
C PRO A 121 -34.65 14.53 -40.58
N PRO A 122 -33.38 14.64 -41.00
CA PRO A 122 -32.38 13.72 -40.51
C PRO A 122 -32.34 13.86 -38.99
N PRO A 123 -32.04 12.79 -38.23
CA PRO A 123 -31.65 12.97 -36.84
C PRO A 123 -30.56 14.05 -36.82
N PRO A 124 -30.62 15.04 -35.90
CA PRO A 124 -29.83 16.27 -35.95
C PRO A 124 -28.44 15.97 -36.50
N CYS A 125 -28.16 16.44 -37.73
CA CYS A 125 -26.89 16.21 -38.40
C CYS A 125 -25.83 16.77 -37.47
N CYS A 126 -24.87 15.92 -37.11
CA CYS A 126 -24.23 15.92 -35.80
C CYS A 126 -25.11 15.21 -34.76
N VAL A 127 -24.95 13.88 -34.69
CA VAL A 127 -24.47 13.41 -33.39
C VAL A 127 -23.20 14.24 -33.22
N GLU A 128 -23.28 15.37 -32.53
CA GLU A 128 -22.17 15.80 -31.71
C GLU A 128 -21.69 14.49 -31.15
N LEU A 129 -20.49 14.01 -31.55
CA LEU A 129 -19.81 12.97 -30.77
C LEU A 129 -20.08 13.42 -29.36
N PRO A 130 -20.90 12.67 -28.61
CA PRO A 130 -21.62 13.26 -27.51
C PRO A 130 -20.54 13.97 -26.71
N PRO A 131 -20.76 15.20 -26.23
CA PRO A 131 -19.68 15.99 -25.60
C PRO A 131 -18.98 15.21 -24.47
N SER A 132 -19.49 14.05 -24.11
CA SER A 132 -18.79 12.90 -23.58
C SER A 132 -19.34 11.60 -24.17
N ILE A 133 -18.54 10.53 -24.38
CA ILE A 133 -19.06 9.16 -24.57
C ILE A 133 -20.17 8.93 -23.51
N THR A 134 -21.35 8.49 -23.96
CA THR A 134 -22.50 8.31 -23.07
C THR A 134 -22.29 7.14 -22.12
N ARG A 135 -22.83 7.27 -20.89
CA ARG A 135 -22.84 6.18 -19.91
C ARG A 135 -23.47 4.92 -20.53
N GLY A 136 -22.77 3.80 -20.42
CA GLY A 136 -23.15 2.50 -20.97
C GLY A 136 -22.58 2.19 -22.36
N ALA A 137 -22.00 3.17 -23.07
CA ALA A 137 -21.44 2.95 -24.40
C ALA A 137 -20.21 2.02 -24.36
N MET A 138 -20.05 1.22 -25.41
CA MET A 138 -18.92 0.30 -25.57
C MET A 138 -17.84 0.92 -26.46
N LEU A 139 -16.59 0.95 -25.97
CA LEU A 139 -15.40 1.23 -26.76
C LEU A 139 -14.52 -0.03 -26.78
N GLY A 140 -14.65 -0.83 -27.84
CA GLY A 140 -13.99 -2.14 -27.91
C GLY A 140 -14.52 -3.08 -26.82
N ASN A 141 -13.65 -3.56 -25.93
CA ASN A 141 -14.03 -4.39 -24.78
C ASN A 141 -14.36 -3.58 -23.51
N TYR A 142 -14.39 -2.25 -23.60
CA TYR A 142 -14.57 -1.36 -22.45
C TYR A 142 -15.97 -0.76 -22.44
N GLN A 143 -16.72 -1.00 -21.36
CA GLN A 143 -17.99 -0.32 -21.12
C GLN A 143 -17.74 0.99 -20.38
N VAL A 144 -18.01 2.13 -21.01
CA VAL A 144 -17.89 3.45 -20.41
C VAL A 144 -19.01 3.66 -19.39
N LEU A 145 -18.66 4.13 -18.19
CA LEU A 145 -19.59 4.39 -17.11
C LEU A 145 -19.85 5.89 -16.96
N GLU A 146 -18.82 6.66 -16.62
CA GLU A 146 -18.96 8.09 -16.36
C GLU A 146 -17.70 8.83 -16.79
N ARG A 147 -17.85 10.08 -17.22
CA ARG A 147 -16.70 10.93 -17.53
C ARG A 147 -16.10 11.46 -16.23
N LEU A 148 -14.80 11.22 -16.04
CA LEU A 148 -14.06 11.68 -14.88
C LEU A 148 -13.48 13.07 -15.12
N THR A 149 -12.81 13.27 -16.26
CA THR A 149 -12.10 14.53 -16.54
C THR A 149 -12.13 14.91 -18.01
N GLN A 150 -11.98 16.20 -18.28
CA GLN A 150 -11.76 16.73 -19.62
C GLN A 150 -10.51 17.62 -19.59
N GLU A 151 -9.46 17.20 -20.29
CA GLU A 151 -8.26 18.00 -20.53
C GLU A 151 -8.34 18.66 -21.93
N THR A 152 -7.39 19.53 -22.28
CA THR A 152 -7.36 20.20 -23.59
C THR A 152 -7.44 19.21 -24.75
N GLU A 153 -6.62 18.15 -24.70
CA GLU A 153 -6.49 17.20 -25.81
C GLU A 153 -7.20 15.86 -25.60
N SER A 154 -7.58 15.53 -24.36
CA SER A 154 -8.07 14.19 -24.02
C SER A 154 -9.19 14.22 -23.01
N GLU A 155 -9.97 13.16 -23.00
CA GLU A 155 -11.07 12.93 -22.06
C GLU A 155 -10.85 11.61 -21.33
N THR A 156 -11.06 11.64 -20.02
CA THR A 156 -10.89 10.45 -19.17
C THR A 156 -12.25 10.00 -18.67
N TYR A 157 -12.51 8.70 -18.82
CA TYR A 157 -13.74 8.03 -18.42
C TYR A 157 -13.43 6.92 -17.43
N ARG A 158 -14.33 6.70 -16.47
CA ARG A 158 -14.40 5.43 -15.76
C ARG A 158 -15.04 4.42 -16.69
N ALA A 159 -14.42 3.26 -16.85
CA ALA A 159 -14.94 2.18 -17.67
C ALA A 159 -14.72 0.82 -17.00
N ILE A 160 -15.44 -0.20 -17.44
CA ILE A 160 -15.21 -1.60 -17.07
C ILE A 160 -14.66 -2.34 -18.29
N GLN A 161 -13.50 -2.97 -18.14
CA GLN A 161 -13.02 -3.97 -19.09
C GLN A 161 -13.87 -5.23 -18.94
N VAL A 162 -14.78 -5.47 -19.88
CA VAL A 162 -15.85 -6.48 -19.74
C VAL A 162 -15.30 -7.90 -19.68
N THR A 163 -14.21 -8.19 -20.40
CA THR A 163 -13.61 -9.53 -20.49
C THR A 163 -13.10 -10.06 -19.15
N VAL A 164 -12.68 -9.17 -18.25
CA VAL A 164 -12.10 -9.51 -16.93
C VAL A 164 -12.82 -8.82 -15.78
N GLN A 165 -13.93 -8.11 -16.07
CA GLN A 165 -14.71 -7.34 -15.11
C GLN A 165 -13.87 -6.35 -14.27
N ARG A 166 -12.91 -5.68 -14.93
CA ARG A 166 -11.95 -4.79 -14.24
C ARG A 166 -12.32 -3.31 -14.43
N PRO A 167 -12.46 -2.51 -13.36
CA PRO A 167 -12.59 -1.06 -13.49
C PRO A 167 -11.27 -0.44 -13.95
N VAL A 168 -11.35 0.47 -14.93
CA VAL A 168 -10.21 1.17 -15.53
C VAL A 168 -10.53 2.64 -15.72
N ALA A 169 -9.48 3.47 -15.79
CA ALA A 169 -9.60 4.80 -16.35
C ALA A 169 -9.23 4.73 -17.85
N LEU A 170 -10.21 5.02 -18.70
CA LEU A 170 -10.08 5.06 -20.15
C LEU A 170 -9.83 6.50 -20.59
N VAL A 171 -8.66 6.76 -21.14
CA VAL A 171 -8.28 8.09 -21.62
C VAL A 171 -8.29 8.09 -23.14
N MET A 172 -9.09 8.97 -23.73
CA MET A 172 -9.32 9.04 -25.16
C MET A 172 -8.85 10.39 -25.71
N LEU A 173 -8.22 10.40 -26.88
CA LEU A 173 -7.91 11.61 -27.62
C LEU A 173 -9.23 12.23 -28.14
N LYS A 174 -9.43 13.53 -27.93
CA LYS A 174 -10.65 14.20 -28.38
C LYS A 174 -10.85 14.01 -29.88
N PRO A 175 -12.08 13.68 -30.33
CA PRO A 175 -12.33 13.40 -31.74
C PRO A 175 -11.89 14.49 -32.72
N GLY A 176 -12.07 15.76 -32.37
CA GLY A 176 -11.67 16.89 -33.21
C GLY A 176 -10.15 17.07 -33.39
N LEU A 177 -9.33 16.33 -32.64
CA LEU A 177 -7.87 16.36 -32.72
C LEU A 177 -7.27 15.18 -33.49
N GLN A 178 -8.09 14.20 -33.88
CA GLN A 178 -7.63 12.99 -34.57
C GLN A 178 -7.19 13.26 -36.00
N SER A 179 -7.64 14.35 -36.61
CA SER A 179 -7.20 14.80 -37.93
C SER A 179 -5.90 15.63 -37.90
N GLN A 180 -5.35 15.92 -36.71
CA GLN A 180 -4.15 16.73 -36.55
C GLN A 180 -2.92 15.83 -36.30
N PRO A 181 -1.95 15.75 -37.24
CA PRO A 181 -0.79 14.86 -37.11
C PRO A 181 0.05 15.11 -35.84
N GLU A 182 0.20 16.38 -35.46
CA GLU A 182 0.95 16.78 -34.26
C GLU A 182 0.29 16.27 -32.96
N ALA A 183 -1.06 16.35 -32.88
CA ALA A 183 -1.80 15.85 -31.72
C ALA A 183 -1.74 14.32 -31.61
N LEU A 184 -1.78 13.61 -32.75
CA LEU A 184 -1.63 12.15 -32.82
C LEU A 184 -0.25 11.70 -32.32
N GLU A 185 0.81 12.33 -32.84
CA GLU A 185 2.18 12.01 -32.47
C GLU A 185 2.46 12.34 -30.99
N GLY A 186 1.99 13.51 -30.53
CA GLY A 186 2.05 13.90 -29.12
C GLY A 186 1.32 12.93 -28.19
N PHE A 187 0.14 12.43 -28.59
CA PHE A 187 -0.59 11.42 -27.82
C PHE A 187 0.16 10.09 -27.76
N ARG A 188 0.67 9.60 -28.88
CA ARG A 188 1.47 8.35 -28.94
C ARG A 188 2.76 8.46 -28.14
N ALA A 189 3.46 9.59 -28.19
CA ALA A 189 4.66 9.83 -27.39
C ALA A 189 4.36 9.78 -25.88
N ARG A 190 3.24 10.37 -25.44
CA ARG A 190 2.78 10.27 -24.05
C ARG A 190 2.46 8.83 -23.66
N VAL A 191 1.73 8.10 -24.50
CA VAL A 191 1.40 6.68 -24.23
C VAL A 191 2.67 5.85 -24.04
N ARG A 192 3.68 6.00 -24.91
CA ARG A 192 4.96 5.29 -24.80
C ARG A 192 5.69 5.59 -23.49
N LEU A 193 5.77 6.86 -23.10
CA LEU A 193 6.36 7.24 -21.82
C LEU A 193 5.59 6.64 -20.64
N LYS A 194 4.26 6.67 -20.69
CA LYS A 194 3.43 6.13 -19.61
C LYS A 194 3.59 4.63 -19.46
N ALA A 195 3.73 3.92 -20.57
CA ALA A 195 4.00 2.48 -20.61
C ALA A 195 5.39 2.10 -20.07
N SER A 196 6.38 3.00 -20.14
CA SER A 196 7.74 2.73 -19.62
C SER A 196 7.89 2.93 -18.11
N ILE A 197 6.84 3.41 -17.43
CA ILE A 197 6.90 3.75 -16.00
C ILE A 197 6.26 2.61 -15.19
N SER A 198 7.06 2.05 -14.28
CA SER A 198 6.61 1.01 -13.35
C SER A 198 7.01 1.43 -11.94
N HIS A 199 6.02 1.77 -11.12
CA HIS A 199 6.22 2.18 -9.74
C HIS A 199 4.96 1.87 -8.91
N PRO A 200 5.07 1.33 -7.69
CA PRO A 200 3.90 0.95 -6.87
C PRO A 200 2.90 2.07 -6.60
N ARG A 201 3.38 3.33 -6.57
CA ARG A 201 2.56 4.53 -6.31
C ARG A 201 2.06 5.25 -7.55
N ILE A 202 2.37 4.75 -8.74
CA ILE A 202 1.98 5.40 -10.00
C ILE A 202 1.09 4.45 -10.77
N ALA A 203 -0.14 4.88 -11.04
CA ALA A 203 -1.12 4.11 -11.80
C ALA A 203 -0.54 3.65 -13.15
N PRO A 204 -0.27 2.34 -13.35
CA PRO A 204 0.33 1.85 -14.57
C PRO A 204 -0.65 1.91 -15.74
N LEU A 205 -0.09 2.07 -16.94
CA LEU A 205 -0.82 1.91 -18.19
C LEU A 205 -1.05 0.41 -18.44
N TYR A 206 -2.28 0.02 -18.79
CA TYR A 206 -2.63 -1.36 -19.10
C TYR A 206 -2.55 -1.64 -20.60
N GLU A 207 -3.25 -0.84 -21.40
CA GLU A 207 -3.35 -1.04 -22.84
C GLU A 207 -3.45 0.31 -23.55
N ALA A 208 -3.00 0.37 -24.80
CA ALA A 208 -3.31 1.46 -25.71
C ALA A 208 -3.76 0.88 -27.05
N GLY A 209 -4.77 1.51 -27.65
CA GLY A 209 -5.39 1.00 -28.85
C GLY A 209 -6.14 2.07 -29.62
N GLU A 210 -6.76 1.64 -30.71
CA GLU A 210 -7.58 2.46 -31.58
C GLU A 210 -8.86 1.68 -31.89
N VAL A 211 -10.02 2.28 -31.64
CA VAL A 211 -11.34 1.71 -31.95
C VAL A 211 -12.17 2.79 -32.63
N ASN A 212 -12.71 2.50 -33.81
CA ASN A 212 -13.50 3.45 -34.61
C ASN A 212 -12.77 4.77 -34.89
N GLY A 213 -11.45 4.71 -35.15
CA GLY A 213 -10.58 5.88 -35.32
C GLY A 213 -10.23 6.61 -34.02
N LEU A 214 -10.87 6.25 -32.90
CA LEU A 214 -10.63 6.86 -31.60
C LEU A 214 -9.41 6.23 -30.94
N LEU A 215 -8.33 6.99 -30.83
CA LEU A 215 -7.16 6.62 -30.05
C LEU A 215 -7.45 6.72 -28.56
N PHE A 216 -7.14 5.66 -27.83
CA PHE A 216 -7.28 5.61 -26.40
C PHE A 216 -6.15 4.83 -25.73
N TYR A 217 -6.03 5.02 -24.42
CA TYR A 217 -5.30 4.09 -23.56
C TYR A 217 -6.08 3.87 -22.27
N THR A 218 -5.89 2.71 -21.67
CA THR A 218 -6.43 2.39 -20.34
C THR A 218 -5.30 2.32 -19.33
N ARG A 219 -5.62 2.72 -18.11
CA ARG A 219 -4.73 2.65 -16.96
C ARG A 219 -5.49 2.19 -15.74
N GLU A 220 -4.74 1.85 -14.70
CA GLU A 220 -5.32 1.65 -13.38
C GLU A 220 -6.15 2.88 -12.96
N LEU A 221 -7.34 2.61 -12.44
CA LEU A 221 -8.07 3.56 -11.62
C LEU A 221 -7.61 3.32 -10.17
N PRO A 222 -6.82 4.23 -9.57
CA PRO A 222 -6.30 4.00 -8.23
C PRO A 222 -7.44 3.72 -7.25
N ARG A 223 -7.15 2.87 -6.25
CA ARG A 223 -8.12 2.53 -5.22
C ARG A 223 -8.40 3.75 -4.33
N GLY A 224 -9.57 3.74 -3.70
CA GLY A 224 -9.97 4.80 -2.76
C GLY A 224 -10.56 6.04 -3.44
N ARG A 225 -10.39 7.19 -2.78
CA ARG A 225 -10.93 8.49 -3.19
C ARG A 225 -9.80 9.45 -3.48
N ASN A 226 -10.02 10.32 -4.46
CA ASN A 226 -9.06 11.39 -4.76
C ASN A 226 -9.22 12.59 -3.81
N LEU A 227 -8.23 13.48 -3.78
CA LEU A 227 -8.29 14.63 -2.89
C LEU A 227 -9.43 15.59 -3.22
N GLU A 228 -9.84 15.70 -4.48
CA GLU A 228 -10.98 16.54 -4.87
C GLU A 228 -12.27 16.06 -4.20
N GLU A 229 -12.52 14.75 -4.22
CA GLU A 229 -13.67 14.12 -3.56
C GLU A 229 -13.60 14.24 -2.03
N LEU A 230 -12.41 14.14 -1.43
CA LEU A 230 -12.23 14.31 0.01
C LEU A 230 -12.47 15.77 0.43
N GLN A 231 -11.98 16.73 -0.36
CA GLN A 231 -12.16 18.16 -0.13
C GLN A 231 -13.63 18.56 -0.30
N ALA A 232 -14.31 18.07 -1.35
CA ALA A 232 -15.71 18.33 -1.59
C ALA A 232 -16.60 17.80 -0.45
N ALA A 233 -16.23 16.65 0.12
CA ALA A 233 -16.88 16.09 1.30
C ALA A 233 -16.53 16.82 2.62
N LYS A 234 -15.63 17.81 2.57
CA LYS A 234 -15.08 18.52 3.74
C LYS A 234 -14.49 17.57 4.78
N GLU A 235 -13.83 16.51 4.31
CA GLU A 235 -13.19 15.56 5.19
C GLU A 235 -11.86 16.10 5.69
N HIS A 236 -11.56 15.78 6.95
CA HIS A 236 -10.31 16.11 7.58
C HIS A 236 -9.52 14.85 7.87
N LEU A 237 -8.30 14.80 7.34
CA LEU A 237 -7.31 13.75 7.53
C LEU A 237 -6.47 14.04 8.77
N THR A 238 -6.20 13.00 9.53
CA THR A 238 -5.34 13.07 10.72
C THR A 238 -3.87 13.26 10.31
N GLU A 239 -3.05 13.71 11.26
CA GLU A 239 -1.60 13.90 11.10
C GLU A 239 -0.92 12.69 10.42
N ARG A 240 -1.25 11.47 10.86
CA ARG A 240 -0.74 10.22 10.26
C ARG A 240 -1.17 10.03 8.82
N LYS A 241 -2.45 10.26 8.50
CA LYS A 241 -2.93 10.11 7.12
C LYS A 241 -2.31 11.14 6.19
N ILE A 242 -2.09 12.36 6.68
CA ILE A 242 -1.39 13.41 5.94
C ILE A 242 0.06 13.00 5.68
N ALA A 243 0.78 12.49 6.70
CA ALA A 243 2.16 12.05 6.53
C ALA A 243 2.30 10.89 5.53
N GLU A 244 1.46 9.84 5.64
CA GLU A 244 1.48 8.72 4.69
C GLU A 244 1.09 9.16 3.27
N LEU A 245 0.16 10.11 3.15
CA LEU A 245 -0.24 10.67 1.85
C LEU A 245 0.93 11.41 1.20
N LEU A 246 1.56 12.33 1.94
CA LEU A 246 2.68 13.10 1.43
C LEU A 246 3.85 12.17 1.09
N PHE A 247 4.09 11.14 1.90
CA PHE A 247 5.17 10.19 1.68
C PHE A 247 4.98 9.42 0.36
N GLY A 248 3.79 8.86 0.14
CA GLY A 248 3.51 8.12 -1.09
C GLY A 248 3.57 8.98 -2.36
N VAL A 249 3.18 10.26 -2.27
CA VAL A 249 3.33 11.20 -3.39
C VAL A 249 4.79 11.57 -3.60
N ALA A 250 5.53 11.88 -2.53
CA ALA A 250 6.94 12.23 -2.61
C ALA A 250 7.79 11.08 -3.17
N GLU A 251 7.50 9.83 -2.77
CA GLU A 251 8.14 8.61 -3.29
C GLU A 251 7.96 8.49 -4.80
N ALA A 252 6.72 8.69 -5.29
CA ALA A 252 6.40 8.65 -6.72
C ALA A 252 7.10 9.76 -7.52
N MET A 253 7.22 10.95 -6.94
CA MET A 253 7.84 12.10 -7.60
C MET A 253 9.36 12.03 -7.57
N GLN A 254 9.95 11.55 -6.48
CA GLN A 254 11.39 11.29 -6.38
C GLN A 254 11.85 10.26 -7.41
N TYR A 255 11.09 9.16 -7.58
CA TYR A 255 11.32 8.17 -8.62
C TYR A 255 11.43 8.82 -10.02
N ALA A 256 10.60 9.83 -10.29
CA ALA A 256 10.56 10.52 -11.57
C ALA A 256 11.72 11.50 -11.77
N VAL A 257 12.10 12.23 -10.72
CA VAL A 257 13.25 13.14 -10.73
C VAL A 257 14.53 12.38 -11.02
N GLU A 258 14.77 11.26 -10.33
CA GLU A 258 15.95 10.41 -10.52
C GLU A 258 16.12 9.90 -11.97
N ARG A 259 15.01 9.78 -12.70
CA ARG A 259 14.97 9.28 -14.08
C ARG A 259 14.87 10.40 -15.11
N GLY A 260 14.89 11.66 -14.67
CA GLY A 260 14.79 12.83 -15.55
C GLY A 260 13.43 12.95 -16.23
N TYR A 261 12.36 12.42 -15.65
CA TYR A 261 11.03 12.52 -16.23
C TYR A 261 10.43 13.90 -15.98
N HIS A 262 9.90 14.49 -17.05
CA HIS A 262 9.13 15.72 -16.97
C HIS A 262 7.68 15.40 -16.58
N HIS A 263 7.00 16.32 -15.90
CA HIS A 263 5.62 16.10 -15.48
C HIS A 263 4.79 17.38 -15.56
N ARG A 264 3.47 17.22 -15.64
CA ARG A 264 2.55 18.34 -15.39
C ARG A 264 2.40 18.57 -13.89
N ARG A 265 1.82 19.70 -13.51
CA ARG A 265 1.45 19.97 -12.11
C ARG A 265 0.43 18.92 -11.63
N LEU A 266 0.57 18.52 -10.36
CA LEU A 266 -0.42 17.70 -9.65
C LEU A 266 -1.66 18.53 -9.35
N TYR A 267 -2.83 17.92 -9.49
CA TYR A 267 -4.13 18.45 -9.08
C TYR A 267 -4.75 17.54 -8.02
N PRO A 268 -5.75 18.02 -7.24
CA PRO A 268 -6.41 17.18 -6.22
C PRO A 268 -6.94 15.84 -6.78
N ARG A 269 -7.48 15.85 -8.00
CA ARG A 269 -7.98 14.65 -8.71
C ARG A 269 -6.93 13.61 -9.09
N ASP A 270 -5.65 13.96 -9.00
CA ASP A 270 -4.55 13.10 -9.41
C ASP A 270 -4.02 12.23 -8.28
N ILE A 271 -4.29 12.60 -7.03
CA ILE A 271 -3.78 11.96 -5.83
C ILE A 271 -4.93 11.22 -5.17
N TYR A 272 -4.76 9.91 -5.00
CA TYR A 272 -5.73 9.00 -4.40
C TYR A 272 -5.22 8.50 -3.07
N LEU A 273 -6.14 8.32 -2.13
CA LEU A 273 -5.91 7.70 -0.84
C LEU A 273 -6.89 6.54 -0.67
N ASP A 274 -6.36 5.33 -0.49
CA ASP A 274 -7.16 4.13 -0.26
C ASP A 274 -7.52 3.90 1.21
N ALA A 275 -8.27 2.83 1.47
CA ALA A 275 -8.75 2.49 2.80
C ALA A 275 -7.58 2.12 3.74
N GLU A 276 -6.48 1.63 3.16
CA GLU A 276 -5.23 1.29 3.84
C GLU A 276 -4.33 2.52 4.08
N ASN A 277 -4.78 3.72 3.69
CA ASN A 277 -4.07 5.00 3.75
C ASN A 277 -2.80 5.03 2.90
N GLN A 278 -2.76 4.21 1.86
CA GLN A 278 -1.71 4.23 0.86
C GLN A 278 -2.06 5.27 -0.19
N ALA A 279 -1.17 6.25 -0.39
CA ALA A 279 -1.32 7.20 -1.48
C ALA A 279 -0.87 6.60 -2.81
N SER A 280 -1.57 6.95 -3.87
CA SER A 280 -1.19 6.64 -5.25
C SER A 280 -1.51 7.82 -6.14
N ILE A 281 -0.68 8.07 -7.15
CA ILE A 281 -0.90 9.13 -8.13
C ILE A 281 -1.26 8.55 -9.49
N VAL A 282 -2.09 9.27 -10.23
CA VAL A 282 -2.24 9.00 -11.67
C VAL A 282 -0.92 9.31 -12.38
N ASN A 283 -0.64 8.63 -13.47
CA ASN A 283 0.56 8.91 -14.25
C ASN A 283 0.47 10.30 -14.91
N ILE A 284 1.18 11.29 -14.36
CA ILE A 284 1.20 12.69 -14.81
C ILE A 284 2.40 13.06 -15.72
N PHE A 285 3.24 12.09 -16.05
CA PHE A 285 4.50 12.32 -16.76
C PHE A 285 4.30 12.71 -18.23
N ARG A 286 5.26 13.48 -18.76
CA ARG A 286 5.28 14.11 -20.08
C ARG A 286 6.62 13.88 -20.80
N PRO A 287 6.64 13.77 -22.14
CA PRO A 287 7.87 13.56 -22.91
C PRO A 287 8.94 14.63 -22.70
N ALA A 288 10.20 14.24 -22.95
CA ALA A 288 11.35 15.13 -22.97
C ALA A 288 11.11 16.29 -23.97
N GLY A 289 11.32 17.53 -23.51
CA GLY A 289 10.97 18.76 -24.25
C GLY A 289 9.86 19.60 -23.59
N SER A 290 9.16 19.03 -22.61
CA SER A 290 8.24 19.80 -21.75
C SER A 290 9.03 20.74 -20.81
N ARG A 291 8.46 21.87 -20.38
CA ARG A 291 9.14 22.78 -19.43
C ARG A 291 9.42 22.04 -18.09
N PRO A 292 10.68 21.99 -17.62
CA PRO A 292 10.99 21.41 -16.31
C PRO A 292 10.38 22.27 -15.20
N ARG A 293 10.07 21.64 -14.06
CA ARG A 293 9.48 22.30 -12.89
C ARG A 293 10.46 22.27 -11.74
N ALA A 294 10.53 23.36 -10.98
CA ALA A 294 11.39 23.44 -9.81
C ALA A 294 10.80 22.58 -8.69
N GLU A 295 11.58 21.64 -8.17
CA GLU A 295 11.11 20.64 -7.19
C GLU A 295 10.53 21.31 -5.94
N LYS A 296 11.21 22.33 -5.42
CA LYS A 296 10.76 23.08 -4.24
C LYS A 296 9.41 23.77 -4.43
N GLU A 297 9.15 24.31 -5.62
CA GLU A 297 7.86 24.93 -5.94
C GLU A 297 6.74 23.89 -6.05
N GLU A 298 7.05 22.69 -6.52
CA GLU A 298 6.08 21.61 -6.63
C GLU A 298 5.80 20.95 -5.28
N VAL A 299 6.80 20.82 -4.41
CA VAL A 299 6.62 20.41 -3.01
C VAL A 299 5.75 21.42 -2.25
N ALA A 300 6.05 22.72 -2.36
CA ALA A 300 5.22 23.76 -1.75
C ALA A 300 3.77 23.69 -2.25
N ALA A 301 3.58 23.53 -3.57
CA ALA A 301 2.25 23.37 -4.16
C ALA A 301 1.53 22.11 -3.64
N LEU A 302 2.23 20.99 -3.44
CA LEU A 302 1.64 19.78 -2.86
C LEU A 302 1.14 20.03 -1.43
N LEU A 303 1.95 20.70 -0.60
CA LEU A 303 1.57 21.02 0.78
C LEU A 303 0.32 21.92 0.81
N GLU A 304 0.24 22.91 -0.09
CA GLU A 304 -0.96 23.76 -0.27
C GLU A 304 -2.18 22.94 -0.71
N LEU A 305 -2.02 21.99 -1.64
CA LEU A 305 -3.11 21.12 -2.09
C LEU A 305 -3.68 20.27 -0.95
N VAL A 306 -2.84 19.85 -0.01
CA VAL A 306 -3.21 18.98 1.10
C VAL A 306 -3.73 19.77 2.31
N GLN A 307 -3.40 21.07 2.41
CA GLN A 307 -3.76 21.93 3.54
C GLN A 307 -5.26 21.96 3.90
N PRO A 308 -6.22 22.02 2.95
CA PRO A 308 -7.64 22.01 3.28
C PRO A 308 -8.10 20.71 3.96
N LEU A 309 -7.38 19.62 3.72
CA LEU A 309 -7.68 18.30 4.29
C LEU A 309 -7.06 18.11 5.67
N ALA A 310 -6.14 18.94 6.13
CA ALA A 310 -5.51 18.74 7.43
C ALA A 310 -6.49 19.03 8.58
N SER A 311 -6.65 18.05 9.47
CA SER A 311 -7.33 18.25 10.75
C SER A 311 -6.62 19.34 11.57
N GLU A 312 -7.35 20.03 12.44
CA GLU A 312 -6.77 21.07 13.30
C GLU A 312 -5.64 20.54 14.22
N GLY A 313 -4.87 21.46 14.79
CA GLY A 313 -3.75 21.14 15.68
C GLY A 313 -2.59 20.49 14.94
N LYS A 314 -2.28 19.22 15.25
CA LYS A 314 -1.04 18.55 14.82
C LYS A 314 -0.88 18.41 13.31
N ALA A 315 -1.96 18.13 12.57
CA ALA A 315 -1.85 17.93 11.13
C ALA A 315 -1.55 19.25 10.40
N ARG A 316 -2.18 20.36 10.80
CA ARG A 316 -1.81 21.70 10.32
C ARG A 316 -0.41 22.11 10.75
N GLY A 317 -0.01 21.77 11.98
CA GLY A 317 1.35 21.99 12.48
C GLY A 317 2.41 21.31 11.63
N LEU A 318 2.21 20.02 11.31
CA LEU A 318 3.08 19.24 10.43
C LEU A 318 3.23 19.92 9.05
N LEU A 319 2.12 20.31 8.42
CA LEU A 319 2.17 20.98 7.11
C LEU A 319 2.91 22.31 7.17
N ALA A 320 2.73 23.10 8.23
CA ALA A 320 3.43 24.36 8.42
C ALA A 320 4.94 24.14 8.55
N THR A 321 5.36 23.18 9.38
CA THR A 321 6.78 22.82 9.55
C THR A 321 7.43 22.37 8.24
N LEU A 322 6.75 21.53 7.46
CA LEU A 322 7.24 21.08 6.15
C LEU A 322 7.29 22.21 5.13
N ALA A 323 6.33 23.15 5.17
CA ALA A 323 6.30 24.30 4.26
C ALA A 323 7.43 25.29 4.54
N ASP A 324 7.70 25.59 5.82
CA ASP A 324 8.72 26.56 6.23
C ASP A 324 10.14 26.11 5.86
N ALA A 325 10.40 24.80 5.83
CA ALA A 325 11.71 24.24 5.53
C ALA A 325 12.08 24.28 4.03
N GLY A 326 11.11 24.45 3.13
CA GLY A 326 11.37 24.61 1.69
C GLY A 326 12.08 23.42 1.02
N HIS A 327 11.58 22.21 1.29
CA HIS A 327 12.14 20.94 0.81
C HIS A 327 12.02 20.75 -0.72
N ASP A 328 12.96 20.00 -1.30
CA ASP A 328 12.76 19.28 -2.57
C ASP A 328 12.15 17.89 -2.30
N TRP A 329 11.99 17.04 -3.32
CA TRP A 329 11.31 15.74 -3.14
C TRP A 329 12.06 14.79 -2.20
N SER A 330 13.39 14.74 -2.32
CA SER A 330 14.24 13.94 -1.44
C SER A 330 14.19 14.46 0.00
N GLY A 331 14.35 15.76 0.21
CA GLY A 331 14.30 16.35 1.55
C GLY A 331 12.93 16.22 2.21
N LEU A 332 11.85 16.21 1.42
CA LEU A 332 10.50 15.94 1.92
C LEU A 332 10.36 14.48 2.37
N LEU A 333 10.93 13.53 1.64
CA LEU A 333 10.94 12.11 2.04
C LEU A 333 11.68 11.90 3.36
N ASP A 334 12.89 12.45 3.48
CA ASP A 334 13.70 12.33 4.70
C ASP A 334 12.94 12.88 5.92
N ALA A 335 12.34 14.08 5.79
CA ALA A 335 11.55 14.69 6.84
C ALA A 335 10.28 13.88 7.19
N LEU A 336 9.65 13.25 6.20
CA LEU A 336 8.47 12.42 6.42
C LEU A 336 8.81 11.06 7.04
N ASP A 337 9.96 10.47 6.74
CA ASP A 337 10.42 9.27 7.41
C ASP A 337 10.69 9.53 8.90
N ASP A 338 11.35 10.65 9.25
CA ASP A 338 11.49 11.07 10.65
C ASP A 338 10.13 11.20 11.36
N VAL A 339 9.14 11.80 10.67
CA VAL A 339 7.78 11.96 11.20
C VAL A 339 7.08 10.61 11.35
N ARG A 340 7.21 9.72 10.38
CA ARG A 340 6.60 8.38 10.39
C ARG A 340 7.23 7.50 11.46
N ASP A 341 8.54 7.57 11.65
CA ASP A 341 9.24 6.87 12.71
C ASP A 341 8.79 7.38 14.08
N ALA A 342 8.75 8.70 14.26
CA ALA A 342 8.21 9.29 15.48
C ALA A 342 6.71 8.95 15.70
N MET A 343 5.92 8.78 14.63
CA MET A 343 4.52 8.35 14.72
C MET A 343 4.38 6.87 15.02
N ARG A 344 5.23 6.01 14.45
CA ARG A 344 5.28 4.58 14.74
C ARG A 344 5.58 4.40 16.22
N GLU A 345 6.61 5.08 16.71
CA GLU A 345 6.91 5.19 18.15
C GLU A 345 5.64 5.59 18.92
N ARG A 346 5.01 6.73 18.62
CA ARG A 346 3.77 7.18 19.31
C ARG A 346 2.57 6.23 19.19
N SER A 347 2.40 5.53 18.05
CA SER A 347 1.27 4.64 17.78
C SER A 347 1.42 3.27 18.43
N ILE A 348 2.67 2.81 18.55
CA ILE A 348 3.03 1.67 19.39
C ILE A 348 2.64 2.02 20.83
N MET A 349 3.02 3.21 21.33
CA MET A 349 2.71 3.64 22.71
C MET A 349 1.19 3.82 22.92
N ARG A 350 0.42 4.22 21.90
CA ARG A 350 -1.05 4.31 21.97
C ARG A 350 -1.79 2.98 21.81
N ARG A 351 -1.26 2.01 21.05
CA ARG A 351 -1.84 0.66 20.97
C ARG A 351 -1.67 -0.06 22.29
N ILE A 352 -0.50 0.14 22.91
CA ILE A 352 -0.22 -0.19 24.30
C ILE A 352 -1.32 0.40 25.19
N GLU A 353 -1.60 1.72 25.13
CA GLU A 353 -2.66 2.39 25.93
C GLU A 353 -4.12 1.96 25.58
N ALA A 354 -4.42 1.62 24.33
CA ALA A 354 -5.79 1.33 23.88
C ALA A 354 -6.25 -0.11 24.21
N GLU A 355 -5.34 -1.08 24.24
CA GLU A 355 -5.61 -2.42 24.74
C GLU A 355 -5.97 -2.40 26.25
N GLU A 356 -5.57 -1.36 26.97
CA GLU A 356 -5.86 -1.13 28.38
C GLU A 356 -7.30 -0.66 28.66
N ILE A 357 -7.84 0.22 27.80
CA ILE A 357 -9.14 0.89 28.01
C ILE A 357 -10.31 -0.07 27.73
N SER A 358 -10.12 -1.03 26.81
CA SER A 358 -11.11 -2.08 26.53
C SER A 358 -11.31 -3.04 27.71
N ALA A 359 -10.25 -3.31 28.48
CA ALA A 359 -10.31 -4.16 29.68
C ALA A 359 -10.86 -3.41 30.91
N ALA A 360 -10.83 -2.08 30.92
CA ALA A 360 -11.20 -1.23 32.05
C ALA A 360 -12.70 -0.91 32.18
N LYS A 361 -13.58 -1.50 31.35
CA LYS A 361 -15.03 -1.28 31.47
C LYS A 361 -15.70 -2.29 32.43
N LYS A 362 -15.28 -2.28 33.70
CA LYS A 362 -16.17 -2.50 34.85
C LYS A 362 -15.48 -2.20 36.18
N GLU A 363 -16.17 -1.34 36.92
CA GLU A 363 -16.08 -1.05 38.37
C GLU A 363 -15.42 0.26 38.77
N THR A 364 -16.27 1.14 39.29
CA THR A 364 -15.95 2.44 39.88
C THR A 364 -15.74 2.25 41.38
N THR A 365 -14.52 2.47 41.88
CA THR A 365 -14.25 2.58 43.34
C THR A 365 -14.09 4.05 43.73
N PRO A 366 -14.60 4.51 44.89
CA PRO A 366 -14.78 5.94 45.15
C PRO A 366 -13.51 6.67 45.64
N TRP A 367 -13.46 7.96 45.32
CA TRP A 367 -12.33 8.89 45.46
C TRP A 367 -11.70 9.06 46.86
N TRP A 368 -12.36 8.64 47.94
CA TRP A 368 -11.89 8.85 49.31
C TRP A 368 -10.77 7.90 49.74
N VAL A 369 -10.54 6.80 49.01
CA VAL A 369 -9.41 5.87 49.25
C VAL A 369 -8.06 6.54 48.94
N TRP A 370 -8.01 7.53 48.05
CA TRP A 370 -6.79 8.25 47.67
C TRP A 370 -6.36 9.34 48.67
N ALA A 371 -7.27 9.82 49.51
CA ALA A 371 -6.99 10.94 50.42
C ALA A 371 -6.05 10.55 51.59
N GLY A 372 -6.01 9.27 51.97
CA GLY A 372 -5.15 8.79 53.07
C GLY A 372 -3.68 8.59 52.68
N ALA A 373 -3.39 8.27 51.41
CA ALA A 373 -2.04 7.95 50.94
C ALA A 373 -1.18 9.20 50.68
N ALA A 374 -1.81 10.32 50.32
CA ALA A 374 -1.11 11.58 50.02
C ALA A 374 -0.43 12.23 51.25
N ALA A 375 -0.93 11.96 52.46
CA ALA A 375 -0.40 12.54 53.69
C ALA A 375 0.91 11.87 54.17
N ALA A 376 1.18 10.63 53.77
CA ALA A 376 2.37 9.88 54.19
C ALA A 376 3.63 10.22 53.36
N LEU A 377 3.46 10.64 52.10
CA LEU A 377 4.57 10.92 51.17
C LEU A 377 5.25 12.29 51.40
N ILE A 378 4.54 13.25 51.98
CA ILE A 378 5.07 14.62 52.20
C ILE A 378 6.09 14.66 53.36
N ALA A 379 6.02 13.72 54.31
CA ALA A 379 6.95 13.67 55.44
C ALA A 379 8.34 13.10 55.08
N VAL A 380 8.44 12.27 54.03
CA VAL A 380 9.72 11.65 53.61
C VAL A 380 10.49 12.55 52.64
N PHE A 381 9.80 13.38 51.86
CA PHE A 381 10.42 14.27 50.86
C PHE A 381 11.17 15.47 51.46
N GLY A 382 10.93 15.81 52.73
CA GLY A 382 11.53 16.97 53.40
C GLY A 382 12.99 16.80 53.85
N LEU A 383 13.56 15.60 53.80
CA LEU A 383 14.91 15.31 54.33
C LEU A 383 15.95 14.89 53.27
N GLY A 384 15.57 14.73 52.00
CA GLY A 384 16.47 14.21 50.94
C GLY A 384 17.27 15.26 50.14
N ASN A 385 16.95 16.55 50.23
CA ASN A 385 17.46 17.59 49.32
C ASN A 385 18.79 18.26 49.73
N LEU A 386 19.66 17.55 50.44
CA LEU A 386 20.97 18.05 50.87
C LEU A 386 22.08 16.98 50.73
N ALA A 387 22.25 16.43 49.52
CA ALA A 387 23.49 15.78 49.11
C ALA A 387 23.59 15.81 47.58
N GLY A 388 24.63 16.47 47.04
CA GLY A 388 24.90 16.44 45.61
C GLY A 388 25.08 15.01 45.12
N ILE A 389 24.24 14.58 44.18
CA ILE A 389 24.36 13.27 43.54
C ILE A 389 25.55 13.35 42.58
N ALA A 390 26.68 12.82 43.01
CA ALA A 390 27.75 12.43 42.11
C ALA A 390 27.14 11.44 41.10
N THR A 391 27.23 11.75 39.80
CA THR A 391 26.89 10.82 38.73
C THR A 391 27.77 9.57 38.88
N PRO A 392 27.19 8.37 39.11
CA PRO A 392 28.00 7.17 39.24
C PRO A 392 28.66 6.87 37.89
N LYS A 393 29.98 6.60 37.90
CA LYS A 393 30.69 6.01 36.76
C LYS A 393 29.95 4.73 36.33
N GLY A 394 29.67 4.59 35.04
CA GLY A 394 28.97 3.43 34.49
C GLY A 394 29.60 2.10 34.89
N SER A 395 28.77 1.14 35.29
CA SER A 395 29.18 -0.22 35.62
C SER A 395 29.88 -0.89 34.41
N PRO A 396 30.92 -1.70 34.63
CA PRO A 396 31.55 -2.43 33.54
C PRO A 396 30.55 -3.39 32.87
N ALA A 397 30.72 -3.60 31.56
CA ALA A 397 29.88 -4.50 30.79
C ALA A 397 29.94 -5.94 31.34
N LEU A 398 28.77 -6.53 31.55
CA LEU A 398 28.63 -7.92 31.97
C LEU A 398 29.14 -8.87 30.89
N LYS A 399 29.89 -9.89 31.31
CA LYS A 399 30.18 -11.04 30.46
C LYS A 399 28.92 -11.90 30.35
N GLN A 400 28.65 -12.40 29.14
CA GLN A 400 27.51 -13.26 28.91
C GLN A 400 27.68 -14.60 29.67
N GLU A 401 26.67 -14.94 30.46
CA GLU A 401 26.54 -16.21 31.17
C GLU A 401 25.50 -17.08 30.47
N MET A 402 25.81 -18.37 30.28
CA MET A 402 24.93 -19.33 29.64
C MET A 402 24.54 -20.40 30.67
N VAL A 403 23.25 -20.71 30.74
CA VAL A 403 22.66 -21.69 31.66
C VAL A 403 22.27 -22.94 30.88
N GLN A 404 22.56 -24.10 31.45
CA GLN A 404 22.21 -25.39 30.85
C GLN A 404 20.73 -25.71 31.09
N ILE A 405 20.00 -26.00 30.02
CA ILE A 405 18.64 -26.52 30.05
C ILE A 405 18.69 -28.03 29.79
N PRO A 406 18.24 -28.89 30.72
CA PRO A 406 18.36 -30.33 30.58
C PRO A 406 17.46 -30.87 29.46
N ALA A 407 17.93 -31.92 28.77
CA ALA A 407 17.10 -32.68 27.85
C ALA A 407 15.87 -33.25 28.57
N GLY A 408 14.74 -33.32 27.87
CA GLY A 408 13.54 -33.94 28.41
C GLY A 408 12.23 -33.28 27.96
N PRO A 409 11.10 -33.92 28.31
CA PRO A 409 9.78 -33.42 27.97
C PRO A 409 9.47 -32.12 28.71
N PHE A 410 8.72 -31.23 28.06
CA PHE A 410 8.12 -30.06 28.68
C PHE A 410 6.75 -29.79 28.09
N VAL A 411 5.93 -29.03 28.81
CA VAL A 411 4.62 -28.57 28.34
C VAL A 411 4.83 -27.36 27.44
N TYR A 412 4.65 -27.55 26.14
CA TYR A 412 4.63 -26.50 25.13
C TYR A 412 3.20 -25.99 24.93
N GLN A 413 3.06 -24.67 24.90
CA GLN A 413 1.80 -23.97 24.71
C GLN A 413 0.74 -24.48 25.68
N LYS A 414 -0.52 -24.62 25.25
CA LYS A 414 -1.65 -24.98 26.13
C LYS A 414 -1.90 -26.49 26.29
N LYS A 415 -1.17 -27.41 25.62
CA LYS A 415 -1.43 -28.87 25.74
C LYS A 415 -0.44 -29.84 25.06
N GLU A 416 0.64 -29.39 24.43
CA GLU A 416 1.55 -30.30 23.72
C GLU A 416 2.73 -30.68 24.61
N SER A 417 3.03 -31.99 24.70
CA SER A 417 4.27 -32.43 25.32
C SER A 417 5.33 -32.57 24.24
N LEU A 418 6.35 -31.72 24.30
CA LEU A 418 7.49 -31.76 23.38
C LEU A 418 8.76 -32.18 24.12
N ASN A 419 9.63 -32.94 23.45
CA ASN A 419 10.92 -33.33 23.99
C ASN A 419 12.01 -32.51 23.30
N LEU A 420 12.85 -31.81 24.07
CA LEU A 420 13.98 -31.05 23.56
C LEU A 420 15.30 -31.69 24.03
N PRO A 421 16.37 -31.64 23.21
CA PRO A 421 17.71 -32.01 23.66
C PRO A 421 18.22 -31.05 24.74
N THR A 422 19.36 -31.37 25.33
CA THR A 422 20.09 -30.43 26.18
C THR A 422 20.59 -29.28 25.31
N PHE A 423 20.41 -28.04 25.77
CA PHE A 423 20.98 -26.85 25.17
C PHE A 423 21.40 -25.86 26.25
N TRP A 424 22.11 -24.82 25.85
CA TRP A 424 22.48 -23.70 26.73
C TRP A 424 21.83 -22.43 26.22
N ILE A 425 21.31 -21.60 27.11
CA ILE A 425 20.70 -20.31 26.77
C ILE A 425 21.27 -19.21 27.65
N SER A 426 21.40 -18.01 27.09
CA SER A 426 21.89 -16.86 27.83
C SER A 426 20.96 -16.55 29.00
N LYS A 427 21.56 -16.35 30.17
CA LYS A 427 20.86 -16.00 31.40
C LYS A 427 20.09 -14.69 31.28
N HIS A 428 20.67 -13.73 30.57
CA HIS A 428 20.13 -12.39 30.33
C HIS A 428 20.07 -12.12 28.83
N GLU A 429 19.28 -11.13 28.45
CA GLU A 429 19.27 -10.51 27.12
C GLU A 429 20.67 -9.97 26.77
N VAL A 430 20.96 -9.89 25.47
CA VAL A 430 22.21 -9.29 25.01
C VAL A 430 22.21 -7.80 25.37
N THR A 431 23.30 -7.32 25.97
CA THR A 431 23.37 -5.93 26.45
C THR A 431 24.02 -4.99 25.44
N ILE A 432 23.81 -3.68 25.60
CA ILE A 432 24.47 -2.64 24.81
C ILE A 432 26.00 -2.81 24.84
N GLY A 433 26.59 -3.09 26.00
CA GLY A 433 28.04 -3.32 26.11
C GLY A 433 28.52 -4.53 25.31
N GLN A 434 27.79 -5.65 25.41
CA GLN A 434 28.12 -6.87 24.67
C GLN A 434 27.96 -6.69 23.16
N TYR A 435 26.94 -5.95 22.71
CA TYR A 435 26.74 -5.63 21.30
C TYR A 435 27.80 -4.63 20.78
N GLY A 436 28.28 -3.71 21.63
CA GLY A 436 29.41 -2.85 21.33
C GLY A 436 30.70 -3.62 21.05
N ASP A 437 30.97 -4.70 21.78
CA ASP A 437 32.11 -5.58 21.52
C ASP A 437 32.00 -6.26 20.14
N PHE A 438 30.79 -6.66 19.74
CA PHE A 438 30.51 -7.23 18.42
C PHE A 438 30.81 -6.23 17.30
N LEU A 439 30.25 -5.01 17.38
CA LEU A 439 30.50 -3.98 16.38
C LEU A 439 31.98 -3.58 16.31
N ALA A 440 32.66 -3.51 17.46
CA ALA A 440 34.10 -3.26 17.51
C ALA A 440 34.92 -4.40 16.87
N ALA A 441 34.46 -5.65 16.97
CA ALA A 441 35.10 -6.79 16.32
C ALA A 441 34.89 -6.78 14.80
N LEU A 442 33.69 -6.45 14.32
CA LEU A 442 33.40 -6.28 12.89
C LEU A 442 34.27 -5.18 12.27
N ALA A 443 34.39 -4.03 12.94
CA ALA A 443 35.22 -2.93 12.46
C ALA A 443 36.72 -3.29 12.34
N LYS A 444 37.21 -4.21 13.18
CA LYS A 444 38.60 -4.72 13.12
C LYS A 444 38.82 -5.79 12.06
N HIS A 445 37.76 -6.51 11.66
CA HIS A 445 37.80 -7.64 10.75
C HIS A 445 36.70 -7.54 9.69
N PRO A 446 36.70 -6.51 8.84
CA PRO A 446 35.65 -6.30 7.83
C PRO A 446 35.57 -7.42 6.78
N GLU A 447 36.62 -8.24 6.66
CA GLU A 447 36.64 -9.44 5.82
C GLU A 447 35.79 -10.60 6.35
N LYS A 448 35.43 -10.58 7.64
CA LYS A 448 34.61 -11.63 8.25
C LYS A 448 33.15 -11.21 8.21
N SER A 449 32.37 -11.92 7.41
CA SER A 449 30.91 -11.83 7.41
C SER A 449 30.32 -12.88 8.36
N PHE A 450 29.36 -12.44 9.16
CA PHE A 450 28.49 -13.29 9.98
C PHE A 450 27.03 -13.22 9.48
N ASP A 451 26.84 -12.75 8.24
CA ASP A 451 25.53 -12.56 7.64
C ASP A 451 24.79 -13.89 7.50
N HIS A 452 23.47 -13.85 7.62
CA HIS A 452 22.65 -14.99 7.25
C HIS A 452 22.63 -15.14 5.72
N ALA A 453 22.55 -16.39 5.22
CA ALA A 453 22.51 -16.65 3.77
C ALA A 453 21.33 -15.96 3.05
N ASP A 454 20.19 -15.86 3.72
CA ASP A 454 18.97 -15.24 3.23
C ASP A 454 18.86 -13.73 3.57
N GLN A 455 19.91 -13.11 4.13
CA GLN A 455 19.88 -11.68 4.45
C GLN A 455 19.65 -10.84 3.18
N PRO A 456 18.73 -9.86 3.20
CA PRO A 456 18.52 -8.96 2.07
C PRO A 456 19.79 -8.21 1.70
N LYS A 457 20.09 -8.12 0.41
CA LYS A 457 21.26 -7.38 -0.11
C LYS A 457 21.25 -5.89 0.24
N THR A 458 20.09 -5.34 0.58
CA THR A 458 19.91 -3.96 1.04
C THR A 458 20.43 -3.74 2.47
N LYS A 459 20.56 -4.80 3.29
CA LYS A 459 21.15 -4.71 4.62
C LYS A 459 22.67 -4.79 4.52
N THR A 460 23.30 -3.61 4.57
CA THR A 460 24.75 -3.44 4.42
C THR A 460 25.49 -3.22 5.75
N THR A 461 24.76 -3.13 6.86
CA THR A 461 25.32 -2.85 8.19
C THR A 461 24.53 -3.56 9.30
N HIS A 462 25.23 -3.84 10.40
CA HIS A 462 24.67 -4.36 11.65
C HIS A 462 24.57 -3.31 12.76
N THR A 463 24.84 -2.05 12.44
CA THR A 463 24.76 -0.96 13.41
C THR A 463 23.31 -0.50 13.56
N PRO A 464 22.71 -0.57 14.77
CA PRO A 464 21.36 -0.09 15.01
C PRO A 464 21.19 1.40 14.70
N PRO A 465 19.97 1.86 14.38
CA PRO A 465 19.68 3.28 14.28
C PRO A 465 20.08 4.02 15.57
N LYS A 466 20.69 5.21 15.43
CA LYS A 466 21.16 6.06 16.55
C LYS A 466 22.14 5.37 17.52
N TRP A 467 22.82 4.30 17.08
CA TRP A 467 23.78 3.55 17.91
C TRP A 467 24.84 4.43 18.56
N ALA A 468 25.38 5.41 17.85
CA ALA A 468 26.41 6.32 18.39
C ALA A 468 25.91 7.06 19.65
N ASP A 469 24.67 7.55 19.62
CA ASP A 469 24.05 8.27 20.74
C ASP A 469 23.71 7.33 21.89
N THR A 470 23.07 6.19 21.59
CA THR A 470 22.69 5.20 22.60
C THR A 470 23.92 4.60 23.29
N TYR A 471 24.96 4.27 22.53
CA TYR A 471 26.18 3.68 23.07
C TYR A 471 26.98 4.70 23.89
N ALA A 472 27.10 5.95 23.44
CA ALA A 472 27.74 7.01 24.21
C ALA A 472 27.00 7.29 25.53
N ALA A 473 25.67 7.36 25.50
CA ALA A 473 24.84 7.50 26.69
C ALA A 473 25.03 6.32 27.65
N ALA A 474 25.05 5.08 27.16
CA ALA A 474 25.29 3.88 27.96
C ALA A 474 26.68 3.84 28.60
N GLN A 475 27.73 4.29 27.89
CA GLN A 475 29.08 4.41 28.43
C GLN A 475 29.18 5.47 29.53
N ALA A 476 28.45 6.57 29.37
CA ALA A 476 28.40 7.65 30.34
C ALA A 476 27.47 7.38 31.53
N GLY A 477 26.61 6.34 31.46
CA GLY A 477 25.53 6.14 32.43
C GLY A 477 24.47 7.25 32.36
N ALA A 478 24.30 7.85 31.19
CA ALA A 478 23.39 8.97 30.95
C ALA A 478 21.97 8.51 30.61
N THR A 479 21.08 9.47 30.36
CA THR A 479 19.71 9.16 29.93
C THR A 479 19.60 9.08 28.41
N TYR A 480 18.74 8.18 27.95
CA TYR A 480 18.30 8.06 26.56
C TYR A 480 16.78 7.87 26.57
N ASN A 481 16.05 8.65 25.76
CA ASN A 481 14.58 8.71 25.80
C ASN A 481 14.01 8.94 27.22
N GLY A 482 14.70 9.74 28.04
CA GLY A 482 14.28 10.05 29.41
C GLY A 482 14.54 8.93 30.45
N GLN A 483 15.02 7.76 30.03
CA GLN A 483 15.38 6.65 30.92
C GLN A 483 16.90 6.59 31.12
N ALA A 484 17.35 6.34 32.35
CA ALA A 484 18.77 6.06 32.61
C ALA A 484 19.17 4.72 31.99
N ILE A 485 20.24 4.73 31.17
CA ILE A 485 20.76 3.52 30.52
C ILE A 485 22.24 3.31 30.85
N GLY A 486 22.68 2.06 30.76
CA GLY A 486 24.08 1.68 30.95
C GLY A 486 24.50 0.55 30.01
N LEU A 487 25.76 0.14 30.09
CA LEU A 487 26.29 -0.98 29.28
C LEU A 487 25.59 -2.32 29.53
N ASN A 488 24.87 -2.45 30.65
CA ASN A 488 24.12 -3.65 31.03
C ASN A 488 22.60 -3.52 30.73
N THR A 489 22.17 -2.44 30.08
CA THR A 489 20.82 -2.34 29.52
C THR A 489 20.72 -3.23 28.27
N PRO A 490 19.59 -3.94 28.02
CA PRO A 490 19.40 -4.73 26.80
C PRO A 490 19.63 -3.90 25.54
N VAL A 491 20.25 -4.50 24.52
CA VAL A 491 20.32 -3.88 23.20
C VAL A 491 18.94 -3.97 22.53
N THR A 492 18.49 -2.86 21.95
CA THR A 492 17.22 -2.76 21.24
C THR A 492 17.39 -2.10 19.87
N GLN A 493 16.32 -2.02 19.09
CA GLN A 493 16.35 -1.52 17.70
C GLN A 493 17.31 -2.34 16.82
N VAL A 494 17.43 -3.63 17.12
CA VAL A 494 18.11 -4.63 16.32
C VAL A 494 17.08 -5.45 15.56
N ASP A 495 17.30 -5.68 14.28
CA ASP A 495 16.46 -6.58 13.50
C ASP A 495 16.88 -8.05 13.72
N TRP A 496 16.19 -8.99 13.08
CA TRP A 496 16.51 -10.42 13.24
C TRP A 496 17.90 -10.76 12.69
N TRP A 497 18.32 -10.10 11.61
CA TRP A 497 19.60 -10.33 10.95
C TRP A 497 20.77 -9.87 11.83
N ASP A 498 20.62 -8.76 12.55
CA ASP A 498 21.54 -8.27 13.57
C ASP A 498 21.71 -9.26 14.72
N ALA A 499 20.58 -9.74 15.23
CA ALA A 499 20.54 -10.73 16.30
C ALA A 499 21.22 -12.05 15.86
N TYR A 500 20.97 -12.48 14.63
CA TYR A 500 21.63 -13.65 14.03
C TYR A 500 23.14 -13.46 13.90
N ALA A 501 23.59 -12.35 13.31
CA ALA A 501 25.00 -12.08 13.06
C ALA A 501 25.80 -11.98 14.38
N TYR A 502 25.22 -11.35 15.40
CA TYR A 502 25.78 -11.34 16.75
C TYR A 502 25.94 -12.76 17.30
N ALA A 503 24.90 -13.58 17.20
CA ALA A 503 24.94 -14.94 17.72
C ALA A 503 26.00 -15.77 16.99
N ALA A 504 26.07 -15.67 15.65
CA ALA A 504 27.06 -16.33 14.83
C ALA A 504 28.49 -15.89 15.18
N TRP A 505 28.73 -14.59 15.41
CA TRP A 505 30.02 -14.07 15.86
C TRP A 505 30.49 -14.69 17.18
N ARG A 506 29.55 -14.97 18.09
CA ARG A 506 29.83 -15.65 19.36
C ARG A 506 29.98 -17.18 19.25
N GLY A 507 29.83 -17.75 18.06
CA GLY A 507 29.75 -19.20 17.88
C GLY A 507 28.49 -19.81 18.51
N GLN A 508 27.41 -19.03 18.55
CA GLN A 508 26.12 -19.34 19.14
C GLN A 508 25.03 -19.23 18.05
N ARG A 509 23.77 -19.28 18.45
CA ARG A 509 22.59 -19.09 17.59
C ARG A 509 21.46 -18.40 18.36
N LEU A 510 20.39 -18.01 17.68
CA LEU A 510 19.15 -17.65 18.35
C LEU A 510 18.46 -18.91 18.91
N PRO A 511 17.74 -18.82 20.05
CA PRO A 511 16.91 -19.91 20.54
C PRO A 511 15.76 -20.17 19.57
N THR A 512 15.36 -21.43 19.41
CA THR A 512 14.04 -21.74 18.81
C THR A 512 12.93 -21.28 19.76
N GLU A 513 11.72 -21.08 19.25
CA GLU A 513 10.57 -20.70 20.08
C GLU A 513 10.32 -21.69 21.23
N GLN A 514 10.48 -22.99 20.98
CA GLN A 514 10.27 -24.06 21.94
C GLN A 514 11.36 -24.06 23.02
N GLU A 515 12.61 -23.81 22.64
CA GLU A 515 13.72 -23.68 23.59
C GLU A 515 13.54 -22.47 24.49
N TRP A 516 13.13 -21.34 23.91
CA TRP A 516 12.81 -20.12 24.65
C TRP A 516 11.71 -20.39 25.67
N GLU A 517 10.61 -21.02 25.25
CA GLU A 517 9.47 -21.30 26.13
C GLU A 517 9.81 -22.31 27.22
N LYS A 518 10.57 -23.38 26.90
CA LYS A 518 11.06 -24.32 27.91
C LYS A 518 11.94 -23.61 28.94
N ALA A 519 12.85 -22.76 28.48
CA ALA A 519 13.73 -21.98 29.35
C ALA A 519 12.96 -21.04 30.29
N ALA A 520 11.83 -20.48 29.83
CA ALA A 520 10.97 -19.60 30.63
C ALA A 520 10.10 -20.37 31.63
N ARG A 521 9.43 -21.44 31.20
CA ARG A 521 8.34 -22.09 31.95
C ARG A 521 8.76 -23.32 32.74
N GLY A 522 9.92 -23.90 32.42
CA GLY A 522 10.35 -25.20 32.94
C GLY A 522 9.49 -26.38 32.45
N GLU A 523 9.85 -27.59 32.88
CA GLU A 523 9.15 -28.83 32.48
C GLU A 523 7.67 -28.84 32.86
N LYS A 524 7.32 -28.18 33.97
CA LYS A 524 5.96 -28.12 34.53
C LYS A 524 5.06 -27.11 33.81
N GLY A 525 5.60 -26.27 32.92
CA GLY A 525 4.81 -25.31 32.17
C GLY A 525 4.21 -24.21 33.03
N PHE A 526 4.99 -23.56 33.90
CA PHE A 526 4.50 -22.45 34.73
C PHE A 526 3.89 -21.32 33.88
N SER A 527 2.93 -20.59 34.47
CA SER A 527 2.30 -19.42 33.82
C SER A 527 3.23 -18.22 33.73
N PHE A 528 4.09 -18.05 34.74
CA PHE A 528 5.10 -17.00 34.87
C PHE A 528 6.47 -17.65 35.15
N PRO A 529 7.60 -16.96 34.91
CA PRO A 529 8.93 -17.50 35.19
C PRO A 529 9.09 -17.90 36.67
N TRP A 530 8.49 -17.12 37.58
CA TRP A 530 8.53 -17.35 39.03
C TRP A 530 7.43 -18.29 39.56
N GLY A 531 6.55 -18.82 38.71
CA GLY A 531 5.52 -19.80 39.11
C GLY A 531 4.14 -19.53 38.52
N ASN A 532 3.08 -19.84 39.27
CA ASN A 532 1.69 -19.75 38.77
C ASN A 532 0.88 -18.59 39.38
N LYS A 533 1.48 -17.81 40.28
CA LYS A 533 0.80 -16.68 40.92
C LYS A 533 1.25 -15.39 40.23
N PRO A 534 0.32 -14.56 39.72
CA PRO A 534 0.68 -13.28 39.14
C PRO A 534 1.30 -12.37 40.20
N ASP A 535 2.37 -11.67 39.83
CA ASP A 535 3.00 -10.62 40.63
C ASP A 535 3.41 -9.48 39.70
N LYS A 536 2.73 -8.34 39.84
CA LYS A 536 2.93 -7.17 38.96
C LYS A 536 4.26 -6.44 39.19
N THR A 537 4.96 -6.74 40.28
CA THR A 537 6.26 -6.15 40.61
C THR A 537 7.43 -7.03 40.20
N ALA A 538 7.16 -8.25 39.73
CA ALA A 538 8.19 -9.23 39.50
C ALA A 538 8.98 -9.02 38.20
N ALA A 539 8.31 -8.44 37.20
CA ALA A 539 8.76 -8.28 35.83
C ALA A 539 8.63 -6.81 35.40
N ASN A 540 9.49 -6.37 34.47
CA ASN A 540 9.41 -5.03 33.89
C ASN A 540 8.36 -5.01 32.76
N LEU A 541 7.16 -4.54 33.03
CA LEU A 541 5.99 -4.68 32.15
C LEU A 541 5.18 -3.38 32.08
N GLY A 542 4.29 -3.28 31.11
CA GLY A 542 3.50 -2.07 30.84
C GLY A 542 2.44 -1.70 31.86
N ASP A 543 2.48 -2.24 33.09
CA ASP A 543 1.51 -1.93 34.15
C ASP A 543 1.66 -0.50 34.69
N ASP A 544 2.86 0.08 34.63
CA ASP A 544 3.18 1.43 35.12
C ASP A 544 3.92 2.29 34.07
N TYR A 545 3.89 1.86 32.82
CA TYR A 545 4.44 2.57 31.69
C TYR A 545 3.70 3.87 31.41
N ASP A 546 4.43 4.97 31.21
CA ASP A 546 3.88 6.26 30.78
C ASP A 546 4.67 6.81 29.59
N ALA A 547 3.92 7.20 28.56
CA ALA A 547 4.49 7.70 27.33
C ALA A 547 5.20 9.06 27.47
N ASN A 548 4.98 9.79 28.57
CA ASN A 548 5.64 11.06 28.88
C ASN A 548 6.87 10.87 29.79
N GLY A 549 7.30 9.63 30.04
CA GLY A 549 8.48 9.33 30.84
C GLY A 549 8.25 9.39 32.35
N LYS A 550 7.01 9.36 32.82
CA LYS A 550 6.66 9.46 34.26
C LYS A 550 6.30 8.13 34.91
N GLY A 551 6.46 7.02 34.20
CA GLY A 551 6.15 5.68 34.68
C GLY A 551 7.27 5.08 35.52
N GLY A 552 7.22 3.77 35.74
CA GLY A 552 8.18 3.06 36.60
C GLY A 552 7.85 3.13 38.11
N THR A 553 6.58 3.35 38.46
CA THR A 553 6.13 3.45 39.87
C THR A 553 5.91 2.08 40.55
N VAL A 554 5.82 1.00 39.78
CA VAL A 554 5.58 -0.37 40.21
C VAL A 554 6.89 -1.16 40.22
N ASP A 555 7.66 -1.12 39.13
CA ASP A 555 8.89 -1.92 38.98
C ASP A 555 10.20 -1.09 39.00
N GLY A 556 10.08 0.24 38.97
CA GLY A 556 11.19 1.18 39.01
C GLY A 556 11.69 1.67 37.63
N TYR A 557 11.08 1.22 36.53
CA TYR A 557 11.56 1.50 35.17
C TYR A 557 10.42 1.88 34.23
N ASN A 558 10.52 3.04 33.57
CA ASN A 558 9.53 3.42 32.56
C ASN A 558 9.83 2.77 31.19
N LEU A 559 11.10 2.49 30.90
CA LEU A 559 11.51 1.83 29.66
C LEU A 559 12.33 0.58 30.01
N TRP A 560 13.61 0.58 29.67
CA TRP A 560 14.47 -0.58 29.87
C TRP A 560 15.01 -0.63 31.29
N ALA A 561 15.05 -1.84 31.81
CA ALA A 561 15.68 -2.14 33.07
C ALA A 561 17.01 -2.85 32.79
N PRO A 562 18.11 -2.49 33.49
CA PRO A 562 19.40 -3.13 33.28
C PRO A 562 19.35 -4.59 33.76
N VAL A 563 20.01 -5.49 33.02
CA VAL A 563 19.89 -6.94 33.25
C VAL A 563 20.64 -7.41 34.50
N ASP A 564 21.54 -6.58 35.04
CA ASP A 564 22.23 -6.81 36.31
C ASP A 564 21.43 -6.35 37.54
N ARG A 565 20.21 -5.83 37.34
CA ARG A 565 19.33 -5.50 38.46
C ARG A 565 18.86 -6.77 39.18
N LYS A 566 18.45 -6.61 40.42
CA LYS A 566 17.73 -7.66 41.13
C LYS A 566 16.30 -7.73 40.57
N THR A 567 15.98 -8.83 39.91
CA THR A 567 14.64 -9.13 39.36
C THR A 567 14.02 -10.32 40.08
N LEU A 568 12.68 -10.37 40.15
CA LEU A 568 11.95 -11.58 40.58
C LEU A 568 11.51 -12.41 39.37
N ASP A 569 11.61 -11.85 38.17
CA ASP A 569 11.50 -12.56 36.90
C ASP A 569 12.70 -13.49 36.70
N VAL A 570 12.61 -14.65 37.34
CA VAL A 570 13.61 -15.71 37.29
C VAL A 570 12.91 -17.04 37.04
N SER A 571 13.23 -17.65 35.90
CA SER A 571 12.69 -18.95 35.50
C SER A 571 13.15 -20.08 36.43
N PRO A 572 12.54 -21.28 36.38
CA PRO A 572 12.96 -22.43 37.18
C PRO A 572 14.40 -22.88 36.91
N TYR A 573 14.96 -22.50 35.76
CA TYR A 573 16.34 -22.76 35.39
C TYR A 573 17.30 -21.62 35.76
N GLY A 574 16.79 -20.50 36.28
CA GLY A 574 17.59 -19.34 36.65
C GLY A 574 17.82 -18.35 35.50
N ILE A 575 16.98 -18.38 34.46
CA ILE A 575 17.00 -17.42 33.36
C ILE A 575 16.22 -16.18 33.80
N CYS A 576 16.80 -15.00 33.62
CA CYS A 576 16.20 -13.75 34.05
C CYS A 576 15.47 -13.05 32.90
N ASP A 577 14.49 -12.23 33.28
CA ASP A 577 13.77 -11.30 32.39
C ASP A 577 13.15 -12.04 31.18
N MET A 578 12.46 -13.14 31.45
CA MET A 578 11.75 -13.92 30.41
C MET A 578 10.36 -13.37 30.14
N GLU A 579 9.83 -12.51 31.01
CA GLU A 579 8.52 -11.89 30.93
C GLU A 579 8.66 -10.37 31.05
N GLY A 580 8.73 -9.66 29.92
CA GLY A 580 8.87 -8.22 29.87
C GLY A 580 10.29 -7.75 29.57
N ASN A 581 10.62 -6.54 30.01
CA ASN A 581 11.82 -5.79 29.65
C ASN A 581 11.92 -5.53 28.13
N VAL A 582 12.36 -6.50 27.34
CA VAL A 582 12.35 -6.43 25.87
C VAL A 582 11.82 -7.73 25.28
N SER A 583 11.07 -7.58 24.19
CA SER A 583 10.61 -8.72 23.42
C SER A 583 11.78 -9.32 22.65
N GLU A 584 11.80 -10.64 22.48
CA GLU A 584 13.00 -11.33 22.05
C GLU A 584 12.82 -12.06 20.72
N TRP A 585 13.76 -11.83 19.80
CA TRP A 585 13.88 -12.59 18.56
C TRP A 585 14.15 -14.07 18.82
N THR A 586 13.38 -14.93 18.15
CA THR A 586 13.63 -16.37 18.10
C THR A 586 14.01 -16.80 16.68
N ALA A 587 14.68 -17.95 16.57
CA ALA A 587 14.83 -18.67 15.31
C ALA A 587 13.48 -19.30 14.89
N SER A 588 13.48 -20.07 13.81
CA SER A 588 12.35 -20.92 13.43
C SER A 588 11.96 -21.89 14.56
N GLU A 589 10.74 -22.45 14.46
CA GLU A 589 10.22 -23.47 15.38
C GLU A 589 11.16 -24.68 15.51
N ARG A 590 11.91 -25.03 14.46
CA ARG A 590 12.96 -26.05 14.57
C ARG A 590 14.19 -25.66 13.78
N LYS A 591 15.33 -26.18 14.21
CA LYS A 591 16.61 -25.96 13.53
C LYS A 591 16.52 -26.47 12.09
N GLY A 592 16.76 -25.57 11.12
CA GLY A 592 16.74 -25.89 9.69
C GLY A 592 15.35 -25.85 9.04
N GLU A 593 14.30 -25.53 9.79
CA GLU A 593 12.97 -25.30 9.23
C GLU A 593 12.78 -23.81 8.88
N PRO A 594 11.93 -23.48 7.88
CA PRO A 594 11.57 -22.10 7.60
C PRO A 594 10.76 -21.51 8.77
N TRP A 595 10.72 -20.18 8.88
CA TRP A 595 9.86 -19.52 9.84
C TRP A 595 8.38 -19.93 9.66
N PRO A 596 7.57 -19.90 10.74
CA PRO A 596 6.15 -20.15 10.63
C PRO A 596 5.47 -19.11 9.74
N ALA A 597 4.37 -19.50 9.12
CA ALA A 597 3.52 -18.59 8.37
C ALA A 597 2.79 -17.64 9.33
N HIS A 598 2.70 -16.36 8.96
CA HIS A 598 1.92 -15.38 9.71
C HIS A 598 0.44 -15.80 9.69
N PRO A 599 -0.28 -15.77 10.84
CA PRO A 599 -1.66 -16.25 10.92
C PRO A 599 -2.62 -15.51 9.99
N ASP A 600 -2.43 -14.20 9.84
CA ASP A 600 -3.24 -13.36 8.94
C ASP A 600 -2.69 -13.31 7.49
N TYR A 601 -1.44 -13.74 7.26
CA TYR A 601 -0.78 -13.69 5.95
C TYR A 601 -0.04 -15.01 5.68
N PRO A 602 -0.74 -16.07 5.27
CA PRO A 602 -0.17 -17.42 5.17
C PRO A 602 1.02 -17.57 4.21
N ASP A 603 1.14 -16.67 3.22
CA ASP A 603 2.26 -16.64 2.27
C ASP A 603 3.51 -15.95 2.83
N LEU A 604 3.36 -15.22 3.94
CA LEU A 604 4.44 -14.50 4.60
C LEU A 604 4.98 -15.33 5.76
N ARG A 605 6.27 -15.67 5.71
CA ARG A 605 6.98 -16.37 6.78
C ARG A 605 7.87 -15.39 7.52
N VAL A 606 7.69 -15.32 8.84
CA VAL A 606 8.34 -14.30 9.68
C VAL A 606 8.76 -14.90 11.02
N PRO A 607 9.86 -14.40 11.62
CA PRO A 607 10.29 -14.87 12.93
C PRO A 607 9.23 -14.59 13.99
N VAL A 608 9.15 -15.49 14.96
CA VAL A 608 8.32 -15.30 16.15
C VAL A 608 9.12 -14.53 17.20
N VAL A 609 8.43 -13.65 17.89
CA VAL A 609 8.93 -12.86 19.02
C VAL A 609 8.23 -13.32 20.29
N ARG A 610 8.98 -13.46 21.38
CA ARG A 610 8.48 -13.97 22.68
C ARG A 610 8.81 -12.99 23.81
N GLY A 611 8.25 -13.26 25.00
CA GLY A 611 8.60 -12.57 26.24
C GLY A 611 7.83 -11.29 26.56
N GLY A 612 7.28 -10.59 25.58
CA GLY A 612 6.68 -9.26 25.82
C GLY A 612 7.74 -8.22 26.15
N HIS A 613 7.36 -7.02 26.59
CA HIS A 613 8.30 -5.91 26.80
C HIS A 613 7.81 -4.93 27.87
N PHE A 614 8.64 -3.94 28.25
CA PHE A 614 8.37 -2.92 29.28
C PHE A 614 7.07 -2.10 29.10
N ALA A 615 6.45 -2.17 27.93
CA ALA A 615 5.24 -1.43 27.63
C ALA A 615 4.05 -2.35 27.34
N LEU A 616 4.20 -3.66 27.48
CA LEU A 616 3.12 -4.61 27.32
C LEU A 616 2.58 -5.00 28.68
N LYS A 617 1.27 -4.86 28.91
CA LYS A 617 0.66 -5.22 30.19
C LYS A 617 0.86 -6.69 30.53
N GLY A 618 1.09 -6.97 31.81
CA GLY A 618 1.17 -8.34 32.30
C GLY A 618 -0.12 -9.11 32.03
N THR A 619 0.01 -10.29 31.42
CA THR A 619 -1.08 -11.25 31.23
C THR A 619 -0.61 -12.64 31.65
N ASN A 620 -1.52 -13.51 32.08
CA ASN A 620 -1.16 -14.86 32.53
C ASN A 620 -0.65 -15.79 31.41
N ASP A 621 -0.75 -15.35 30.15
CA ASP A 621 -0.42 -16.13 28.96
C ASP A 621 0.82 -15.58 28.22
N LEU A 622 1.55 -14.59 28.77
CA LEU A 622 2.65 -13.93 28.06
C LEU A 622 3.75 -14.90 27.61
N LEU A 623 4.10 -15.85 28.48
CA LEU A 623 5.09 -16.89 28.18
C LEU A 623 4.68 -17.87 27.08
N ILE A 624 3.42 -17.90 26.65
CA ILE A 624 2.91 -18.75 25.56
C ILE A 624 2.45 -17.94 24.34
N THR A 625 2.25 -16.63 24.49
CA THR A 625 1.78 -15.76 23.41
C THR A 625 2.83 -15.60 22.30
N ARG A 626 2.43 -15.91 21.08
CA ARG A 626 3.27 -15.80 19.89
C ARG A 626 3.03 -14.44 19.24
N TYR A 627 4.07 -13.61 19.19
CA TYR A 627 4.02 -12.37 18.43
C TYR A 627 4.72 -12.58 17.09
N PHE A 628 4.00 -12.35 15.99
CA PHE A 628 4.57 -12.44 14.66
C PHE A 628 5.10 -11.07 14.26
N ALA A 629 6.38 -10.99 13.94
CA ALA A 629 6.97 -9.75 13.44
C ALA A 629 6.41 -9.40 12.07
N GLU A 630 6.32 -8.11 11.74
CA GLU A 630 5.88 -7.67 10.41
C GLU A 630 6.88 -8.10 9.32
N SER A 631 8.17 -8.13 9.68
CA SER A 631 9.24 -8.70 8.85
C SER A 631 10.47 -9.04 9.69
N ALA A 632 11.40 -9.82 9.13
CA ALA A 632 12.71 -10.05 9.75
C ALA A 632 13.59 -8.79 9.81
N SER A 633 13.24 -7.74 9.07
CA SER A 633 13.93 -6.44 9.06
C SER A 633 13.24 -5.41 9.98
N GLU A 634 12.17 -5.80 10.69
CA GLU A 634 11.55 -4.93 11.68
C GLU A 634 12.53 -4.69 12.84
N SER A 635 12.60 -3.48 13.35
CA SER A 635 13.36 -3.17 14.56
C SER A 635 12.56 -2.19 15.41
N THR A 636 12.48 -2.40 16.73
CA THR A 636 11.69 -1.54 17.62
C THR A 636 12.46 -1.20 18.90
N LEU A 637 12.07 -0.12 19.57
CA LEU A 637 12.61 0.26 20.89
C LEU A 637 12.34 -0.78 21.98
N ALA A 638 11.41 -1.70 21.75
CA ALA A 638 10.97 -2.69 22.72
C ALA A 638 11.40 -4.11 22.34
N ARG A 639 12.31 -4.26 21.36
CA ARG A 639 12.75 -5.55 20.86
C ARG A 639 14.26 -5.69 20.90
N GLY A 640 14.71 -6.74 21.57
CA GLY A 640 16.08 -7.21 21.64
C GLY A 640 16.14 -8.69 21.34
N PHE A 641 17.08 -9.39 21.96
CA PHE A 641 17.24 -10.83 21.79
C PHE A 641 18.15 -11.42 22.87
N ARG A 642 18.11 -12.75 22.97
CA ARG A 642 19.12 -13.55 23.66
C ARG A 642 19.64 -14.66 22.76
N THR A 643 20.73 -15.30 23.17
CA THR A 643 21.37 -16.36 22.38
C THR A 643 21.29 -17.72 23.07
N ALA A 644 21.42 -18.78 22.27
CA ALA A 644 21.48 -20.16 22.68
C ALA A 644 22.66 -20.89 22.01
N SER A 645 23.03 -22.06 22.54
CA SER A 645 24.08 -22.93 21.98
C SER A 645 23.76 -24.40 22.21
N ASP A 646 24.14 -25.23 21.24
CA ASP A 646 24.06 -26.69 21.35
C ASP A 646 25.25 -27.28 22.14
N SER A 647 26.27 -26.46 22.41
CA SER A 647 27.50 -26.86 23.09
C SER A 647 27.67 -26.09 24.40
N PRO A 648 28.33 -26.69 25.41
CA PRO A 648 28.63 -25.98 26.64
C PRO A 648 29.49 -24.74 26.36
N PRO A 649 29.30 -23.64 27.11
CA PRO A 649 30.15 -22.48 26.98
C PRO A 649 31.62 -22.89 27.22
N ALA A 650 32.53 -22.34 26.43
CA ALA A 650 33.96 -22.67 26.52
C ALA A 650 34.44 -22.57 27.97
N ALA A 651 35.03 -23.66 28.49
CA ALA A 651 35.51 -23.71 29.86
C ALA A 651 36.48 -22.54 30.11
N LYS A 652 36.30 -21.82 31.23
CA LYS A 652 37.26 -20.81 31.67
C LYS A 652 38.63 -21.48 31.73
N LYS A 653 39.56 -21.10 30.83
CA LYS A 653 40.99 -21.32 31.10
C LYS A 653 41.26 -20.56 32.40
N LYS A 654 41.46 -21.31 33.48
CA LYS A 654 41.77 -20.78 34.81
C LYS A 654 43.05 -19.97 34.78
#